data_AF-A0A8T5QNR0-F1
#
_entry.id   AF-A0A8T5QNR0-F1
#
_cell.length_a   1.000
_cell.length_b   1.000
_cell.length_c   1.000
_cell.angle_alpha   90.00
_cell.angle_beta   90.00
_cell.angle_gamma   90.00
#
_symmetry.space_group_name_H-M   'P 1'
#
loop_
_entity.id
_entity.type
_entity.pdbx_description
1 polymer ?
#
loop_
_entity_poly.entity_id
_entity_poly.type
_entity_poly.pdbx_seq_one_letter_code
_entity_poly.pdbx_strand_id
1 'polypeptide(L)'
;MSLNFKHMFVLIIIFVILTGSTFLYANSQKERNTVVMTGLNLGEKIGREYPSLTEQDLSGLQSGIVHTQEGKTKYSQYLRFKAADFETGYFMHGEDNFGRVGDFLFWEEDEPIFEYEIQFHEGLQSRVRDNELVDIEDENIRMLDAIFSFVRAEIDTTRNEVELIMVGGKKDQLMMQEGETKVLTFEGKRTVISVLYISDGAGKPRVILRVNGVDSKPLEQGDVASFPDGTFIGIAEVMTAEAGEEVRDLVVLSGGVAGSKVRFRDTDFTDTTFATGKVEVNGKNIEDAQVMILGQLYDNNQKFRISSIKYRLLSHARGGGDIYVPPSHGLREYLFEPEGMLVNNFEIISGGLEGGGTGAAVPSNLIRLQPKADDRYNLIFTNIRGQTYNIPFVTTENGFGYGYDKGALHFQEGGGPPAYPIARNDFFITTNRNDNSGFTNVLRYTGYNSGSNSLTFEDLSSGSYSTIIDPATGRGNLVIGGQTYPVYVNTGNPDFPIAVDLTGDNGWGDEANVVVMGGGIIDLGPGAMKVKTLEKMFDEPAGDEQISIIITDGGDYLNADVPDQADIDMLEASGSEEQGMSRYGVLVKVLERGGSNDPDEIQLFYPISGRRAVGQAVGRVAVTLERENLLASK
;
A
#
# COMPACT_ATOMS: atom_id res chain seq x y z
N MET A 1 -7.68 -47.28 -41.41
CA MET A 1 -9.15 -47.39 -41.48
C MET A 1 -9.67 -47.29 -40.06
N SER A 2 -10.47 -46.25 -39.77
CA SER A 2 -11.43 -46.03 -38.65
C SER A 2 -10.99 -46.34 -37.19
N LEU A 3 -10.86 -45.33 -36.32
CA LEU A 3 -11.86 -44.81 -35.35
C LEU A 3 -12.16 -45.81 -34.18
N ASN A 4 -12.31 -45.47 -32.90
CA ASN A 4 -12.50 -44.20 -32.19
C ASN A 4 -12.35 -44.40 -30.66
N PHE A 5 -12.17 -43.28 -29.95
CA PHE A 5 -12.30 -42.98 -28.51
C PHE A 5 -13.07 -43.95 -27.58
N LYS A 6 -12.60 -44.11 -26.33
CA LYS A 6 -13.29 -43.61 -25.10
C LYS A 6 -12.46 -43.86 -23.80
N HIS A 7 -12.13 -42.75 -23.13
CA HIS A 7 -12.05 -42.54 -21.66
C HIS A 7 -11.09 -43.38 -20.81
N MET A 8 -9.93 -42.80 -20.43
CA MET A 8 -9.45 -42.73 -19.04
C MET A 8 -8.19 -41.84 -18.98
N PHE A 9 -8.33 -40.56 -18.64
CA PHE A 9 -7.20 -39.76 -18.16
C PHE A 9 -7.65 -39.09 -16.86
N VAL A 10 -7.16 -39.65 -15.75
CA VAL A 10 -7.37 -39.16 -14.40
C VAL A 10 -6.46 -37.95 -14.19
N LEU A 11 -7.15 -36.84 -13.95
CA LEU A 11 -6.75 -35.59 -13.35
C LEU A 11 -5.65 -35.76 -12.27
N ILE A 12 -4.46 -35.22 -12.50
CA ILE A 12 -3.52 -34.84 -11.43
C ILE A 12 -3.55 -33.30 -11.39
N ILE A 13 -4.45 -32.77 -10.57
CA ILE A 13 -4.40 -31.37 -10.10
C ILE A 13 -3.38 -31.35 -8.96
N ILE A 14 -2.21 -30.77 -9.21
CA ILE A 14 -1.32 -30.33 -8.13
C ILE A 14 -1.82 -28.95 -7.70
N PHE A 15 -2.46 -28.96 -6.54
CA PHE A 15 -2.87 -27.79 -5.78
C PHE A 15 -1.59 -27.17 -5.17
N VAL A 16 -1.10 -26.07 -5.75
CA VAL A 16 -0.08 -25.23 -5.09
C VAL A 16 -0.82 -24.11 -4.38
N ILE A 17 -0.94 -24.27 -3.07
CA ILE A 17 -1.43 -23.25 -2.13
C ILE A 17 -0.43 -22.10 -2.12
N LEU A 18 -0.92 -20.88 -2.33
CA LEU A 18 -0.20 -19.62 -2.14
C LEU A 18 0.40 -19.60 -0.72
N THR A 19 1.68 -19.88 -0.61
CA THR A 19 2.54 -19.40 0.48
C THR A 19 3.92 -19.17 -0.12
N GLY A 20 4.40 -17.92 -0.09
CA GLY A 20 5.79 -17.56 -0.34
C GLY A 20 6.39 -18.03 -1.67
N SER A 21 6.10 -17.33 -2.77
CA SER A 21 6.94 -17.40 -3.97
C SER A 21 7.78 -16.13 -4.06
N THR A 22 9.04 -16.25 -3.69
CA THR A 22 10.09 -15.33 -4.12
C THR A 22 10.05 -15.22 -5.65
N PHE A 23 9.82 -14.01 -6.15
CA PHE A 23 9.96 -13.69 -7.57
C PHE A 23 11.43 -13.93 -7.98
N LEU A 24 11.71 -15.10 -8.53
CA LEU A 24 12.98 -15.39 -9.19
C LEU A 24 13.06 -14.55 -10.47
N TYR A 25 13.79 -13.44 -10.36
CA TYR A 25 14.26 -12.62 -11.47
C TYR A 25 15.13 -13.47 -12.40
N ALA A 26 14.53 -13.98 -13.48
CA ALA A 26 15.26 -14.53 -14.61
C ALA A 26 15.18 -13.54 -15.78
N ASN A 27 16.37 -13.11 -16.22
CA ASN A 27 16.65 -12.23 -17.34
C ASN A 27 15.85 -12.58 -18.61
N SER A 28 14.87 -11.74 -18.92
CA SER A 28 14.35 -11.52 -20.27
C SER A 28 13.88 -10.07 -20.30
N GLN A 29 14.63 -9.21 -20.98
CA GLN A 29 14.24 -7.82 -21.29
C GLN A 29 13.05 -7.84 -22.26
N LYS A 30 11.88 -8.20 -21.73
CA LYS A 30 10.59 -7.91 -22.33
C LYS A 30 10.15 -6.59 -21.71
N GLU A 31 9.74 -5.64 -22.55
CA GLU A 31 9.21 -4.32 -22.19
C GLU A 31 8.37 -4.40 -20.91
N ARG A 32 8.80 -3.72 -19.85
CA ARG A 32 8.14 -3.77 -18.54
C ARG A 32 7.11 -2.66 -18.50
N ASN A 33 5.86 -3.01 -18.71
CA ASN A 33 4.71 -2.11 -18.49
C ASN A 33 4.12 -2.30 -17.07
N THR A 34 4.95 -2.74 -16.13
CA THR A 34 4.58 -2.87 -14.72
C THR A 34 5.77 -2.50 -13.84
N VAL A 35 5.55 -1.57 -12.91
CA VAL A 35 6.51 -1.21 -11.85
C VAL A 35 5.92 -1.61 -10.50
N VAL A 36 6.76 -2.13 -9.61
CA VAL A 36 6.39 -2.46 -8.23
C VAL A 36 7.18 -1.55 -7.31
N MET A 37 6.46 -0.68 -6.61
CA MET A 37 6.96 0.17 -5.55
C MET A 37 6.91 -0.62 -4.24
N THR A 38 8.01 -0.63 -3.50
CA THR A 38 8.09 -1.30 -2.19
C THR A 38 8.72 -0.38 -1.17
N GLY A 39 8.55 -0.70 0.12
CA GLY A 39 9.18 0.05 1.21
C GLY A 39 8.41 1.30 1.63
N LEU A 40 7.09 1.37 1.36
CA LEU A 40 6.24 2.46 1.81
C LEU A 40 5.82 2.21 3.25
N ASN A 41 6.22 3.04 4.20
CA ASN A 41 5.80 2.85 5.59
C ASN A 41 4.30 3.15 5.78
N LEU A 42 3.73 2.67 6.89
CA LEU A 42 2.36 3.03 7.28
C LEU A 42 2.24 4.56 7.41
N GLY A 43 1.20 5.15 6.80
CA GLY A 43 1.00 6.60 6.73
C GLY A 43 1.90 7.35 5.73
N GLU A 44 2.89 6.68 5.13
CA GLU A 44 3.79 7.29 4.17
C GLU A 44 3.16 7.36 2.77
N LYS A 45 3.15 8.55 2.19
CA LYS A 45 2.57 8.79 0.86
C LYS A 45 3.49 8.26 -0.25
N ILE A 46 2.91 7.65 -1.29
CA ILE A 46 3.62 7.10 -2.47
C ILE A 46 4.51 8.18 -3.09
N GLY A 47 3.99 9.40 -3.21
CA GLY A 47 4.69 10.53 -3.82
C GLY A 47 5.98 10.95 -3.12
N ARG A 48 6.22 10.49 -1.88
CA ARG A 48 7.45 10.75 -1.15
C ARG A 48 8.63 10.01 -1.77
N GLU A 49 8.49 8.69 -1.88
CA GLU A 49 9.53 7.79 -2.40
C GLU A 49 9.49 7.70 -3.93
N TYR A 50 8.29 7.79 -4.50
CA TYR A 50 8.04 7.65 -5.95
C TYR A 50 7.28 8.88 -6.48
N PRO A 51 7.91 10.06 -6.53
CA PRO A 51 7.23 11.31 -6.94
C PRO A 51 6.69 11.25 -8.36
N SER A 52 7.38 10.56 -9.28
CA SER A 52 6.95 10.39 -10.66
C SER A 52 7.54 9.15 -11.31
N LEU A 53 6.75 8.52 -12.18
CA LEU A 53 7.17 7.48 -13.11
C LEU A 53 7.33 8.05 -14.52
N THR A 54 8.29 7.50 -15.25
CA THR A 54 8.67 7.91 -16.61
C THR A 54 8.83 6.70 -17.53
N GLU A 55 9.27 6.92 -18.77
CA GLU A 55 9.63 5.86 -19.72
C GLU A 55 10.71 4.89 -19.20
N GLN A 56 11.49 5.29 -18.19
CA GLN A 56 12.49 4.42 -17.56
C GLN A 56 11.86 3.37 -16.63
N ASP A 57 10.68 3.69 -16.08
CA ASP A 57 9.96 2.85 -15.12
C ASP A 57 8.88 2.02 -15.80
N LEU A 58 8.18 2.63 -16.78
CA LEU A 58 7.09 2.03 -17.54
C LEU A 58 7.29 2.31 -19.03
N SER A 59 7.54 1.27 -19.83
CA SER A 59 7.74 1.44 -21.28
C SER A 59 6.53 2.08 -22.00
N GLY A 60 5.32 1.96 -21.46
CA GLY A 60 4.11 2.57 -21.99
C GLY A 60 4.06 4.09 -21.86
N LEU A 61 4.96 4.68 -21.05
CA LEU A 61 5.18 6.13 -20.94
C LEU A 61 6.25 6.65 -21.93
N GLN A 62 6.59 5.87 -22.96
CA GLN A 62 7.61 6.23 -23.93
C GLN A 62 7.39 7.62 -24.55
N SER A 63 8.43 8.44 -24.52
CA SER A 63 8.47 9.74 -25.19
C SER A 63 8.37 9.60 -26.71
N GLY A 64 7.86 10.63 -27.39
CA GLY A 64 7.66 10.58 -28.83
C GLY A 64 7.97 11.88 -29.56
N ILE A 65 7.70 11.86 -30.86
CA ILE A 65 7.71 13.05 -31.72
C ILE A 65 6.34 13.12 -32.36
N VAL A 66 5.74 14.30 -32.31
CA VAL A 66 4.54 14.63 -33.06
C VAL A 66 4.92 15.65 -34.12
N HIS A 67 4.40 15.45 -35.32
CA HIS A 67 4.55 16.35 -36.44
C HIS A 67 3.24 17.14 -36.57
N THR A 68 3.34 18.38 -37.02
CA THR A 68 2.19 19.17 -37.47
C THR A 68 2.62 19.86 -38.76
N GLN A 69 1.70 20.49 -39.46
CA GLN A 69 2.06 21.29 -40.64
C GLN A 69 2.89 22.53 -40.27
N GLU A 70 2.84 22.98 -39.01
CA GLU A 70 3.59 24.14 -38.50
C GLU A 70 4.96 23.77 -37.94
N GLY A 71 5.20 22.50 -37.61
CA GLY A 71 6.49 22.08 -37.10
C GLY A 71 6.53 20.64 -36.61
N LYS A 72 7.49 20.35 -35.77
CA LYS A 72 7.58 19.08 -35.04
C LYS A 72 8.01 19.37 -33.63
N THR A 73 7.55 18.58 -32.67
CA THR A 73 8.02 18.70 -31.30
C THR A 73 8.22 17.31 -30.71
N LYS A 74 9.24 17.20 -29.85
CA LYS A 74 9.34 16.07 -28.93
C LYS A 74 8.33 16.25 -27.81
N TYR A 75 7.82 15.14 -27.30
CA TYR A 75 7.04 15.12 -26.08
C TYR A 75 7.54 14.06 -25.10
N SER A 76 7.37 14.35 -23.81
CA SER A 76 7.66 13.44 -22.70
C SER A 76 6.41 13.21 -21.88
N GLN A 77 6.26 12.01 -21.33
CA GLN A 77 5.13 11.62 -20.48
C GLN A 77 5.58 11.41 -19.04
N TYR A 78 4.73 11.76 -18.08
CA TYR A 78 4.95 11.54 -16.65
C TYR A 78 3.67 11.05 -16.00
N LEU A 79 3.80 10.10 -15.07
CA LEU A 79 2.74 9.73 -14.13
C LEU A 79 3.22 10.10 -12.72
N ARG A 80 2.60 11.10 -12.09
CA ARG A 80 3.07 11.72 -10.86
C ARG A 80 2.18 11.36 -9.67
N PHE A 81 2.82 11.09 -8.54
CA PHE A 81 2.19 10.95 -7.23
C PHE A 81 2.52 12.14 -6.31
N LYS A 82 3.33 13.08 -6.80
CA LYS A 82 3.68 14.32 -6.12
C LYS A 82 3.83 15.48 -7.12
N ALA A 83 3.24 16.61 -6.78
CA ALA A 83 3.45 17.90 -7.44
C ALA A 83 3.64 19.01 -6.40
N ALA A 84 3.63 20.27 -6.84
CA ALA A 84 3.81 21.41 -5.92
C ALA A 84 2.68 21.55 -4.89
N ASP A 85 1.49 21.07 -5.25
CA ASP A 85 0.22 21.26 -4.55
C ASP A 85 -0.41 19.96 -4.03
N PHE A 86 0.16 18.78 -4.36
CA PHE A 86 -0.34 17.52 -3.83
C PHE A 86 0.76 16.47 -3.65
N GLU A 87 0.50 15.54 -2.74
CA GLU A 87 1.23 14.31 -2.53
C GLU A 87 0.20 13.27 -2.08
N THR A 88 0.24 12.05 -2.63
CA THR A 88 -0.94 11.16 -2.57
C THR A 88 -0.64 9.70 -2.31
N GLY A 89 -1.70 8.99 -1.89
CA GLY A 89 -1.82 7.55 -1.69
C GLY A 89 -0.93 7.02 -0.59
N TYR A 90 -1.45 6.36 0.43
CA TYR A 90 -0.63 5.76 1.48
C TYR A 90 -1.28 4.49 2.02
N PHE A 91 -0.52 3.68 2.75
CA PHE A 91 -1.10 2.54 3.46
C PHE A 91 -1.56 2.95 4.85
N MET A 92 -2.74 2.47 5.24
CA MET A 92 -3.26 2.60 6.60
C MET A 92 -3.82 1.27 7.10
N HIS A 93 -3.87 1.13 8.42
CA HIS A 93 -4.68 0.14 9.10
C HIS A 93 -5.88 0.88 9.68
N GLY A 94 -7.09 0.48 9.31
CA GLY A 94 -8.29 1.21 9.71
C GLY A 94 -9.58 0.49 9.36
N GLU A 95 -10.69 1.19 9.53
CA GLU A 95 -12.02 0.74 9.14
C GLU A 95 -12.40 1.36 7.80
N ASP A 96 -12.91 0.57 6.86
CA ASP A 96 -13.41 1.09 5.59
C ASP A 96 -14.86 1.59 5.66
N ASN A 97 -15.38 2.13 4.55
CA ASN A 97 -16.76 2.64 4.46
C ASN A 97 -17.87 1.61 4.78
N PHE A 98 -17.54 0.32 4.97
CA PHE A 98 -18.47 -0.75 5.29
C PHE A 98 -18.27 -1.35 6.68
N GLY A 99 -17.40 -0.75 7.50
CA GLY A 99 -17.10 -1.26 8.83
C GLY A 99 -16.11 -2.41 8.86
N ARG A 100 -15.34 -2.62 7.79
CA ARG A 100 -14.36 -3.71 7.73
C ARG A 100 -13.01 -3.18 8.16
N VAL A 101 -12.49 -3.74 9.24
CA VAL A 101 -11.13 -3.43 9.73
C VAL A 101 -10.09 -4.20 8.93
N GLY A 102 -9.04 -3.52 8.49
CA GLY A 102 -7.95 -4.13 7.73
C GLY A 102 -6.88 -3.15 7.27
N ASP A 103 -5.97 -3.66 6.44
CA ASP A 103 -4.92 -2.87 5.81
C ASP A 103 -5.38 -2.42 4.43
N PHE A 104 -5.27 -1.13 4.13
CA PHE A 104 -5.73 -0.56 2.87
C PHE A 104 -4.68 0.35 2.25
N LEU A 105 -4.56 0.31 0.92
CA LEU A 105 -4.02 1.44 0.18
C LEU A 105 -5.14 2.47 0.04
N PHE A 106 -4.90 3.68 0.53
CA PHE A 106 -5.93 4.64 0.88
C PHE A 106 -5.73 6.00 0.21
N TRP A 107 -6.87 6.64 -0.12
CA TRP A 107 -6.98 8.04 -0.53
C TRP A 107 -8.23 8.67 0.08
N GLU A 108 -8.08 9.85 0.69
CA GLU A 108 -9.19 10.68 1.17
C GLU A 108 -10.08 11.13 0.01
N GLU A 109 -11.38 11.29 0.21
CA GLU A 109 -12.31 11.83 -0.80
C GLU A 109 -11.82 13.19 -1.35
N ASP A 110 -12.02 13.43 -2.66
CA ASP A 110 -11.64 14.63 -3.41
C ASP A 110 -10.13 14.92 -3.57
N GLU A 111 -9.24 14.08 -3.05
CA GLU A 111 -7.79 14.22 -3.23
C GLU A 111 -7.28 13.66 -4.58
N PRO A 112 -6.23 14.23 -5.21
CA PRO A 112 -5.70 13.68 -6.45
C PRO A 112 -5.09 12.28 -6.25
N ILE A 113 -5.52 11.28 -7.01
CA ILE A 113 -4.92 9.93 -7.00
C ILE A 113 -3.58 9.91 -7.75
N PHE A 114 -3.52 10.62 -8.89
CA PHE A 114 -2.33 10.81 -9.71
C PHE A 114 -2.49 12.03 -10.62
N GLU A 115 -1.37 12.56 -11.12
CA GLU A 115 -1.33 13.49 -12.25
C GLU A 115 -0.65 12.81 -13.45
N TYR A 116 -1.33 12.73 -14.58
CA TYR A 116 -0.73 12.35 -15.86
C TYR A 116 -0.40 13.61 -16.66
N GLU A 117 0.84 13.73 -17.14
CA GLU A 117 1.33 14.89 -17.87
C GLU A 117 1.95 14.48 -19.20
N ILE A 118 1.60 15.20 -20.27
CA ILE A 118 2.33 15.22 -21.53
C ILE A 118 2.94 16.61 -21.70
N GLN A 119 4.25 16.68 -21.86
CA GLN A 119 4.99 17.93 -22.03
C GLN A 119 5.62 18.01 -23.42
N PHE A 120 5.35 19.08 -24.16
CA PHE A 120 5.88 19.34 -25.50
C PHE A 120 7.07 20.31 -25.42
N HIS A 121 8.26 19.86 -25.83
CA HIS A 121 9.52 20.61 -25.62
C HIS A 121 9.56 21.94 -26.40
N GLU A 122 9.10 21.92 -27.65
CA GLU A 122 9.05 23.10 -28.53
C GLU A 122 7.63 23.67 -28.66
N GLY A 123 6.68 23.06 -27.96
CA GLY A 123 5.24 23.28 -28.07
C GLY A 123 4.63 22.55 -29.28
N LEU A 124 3.43 22.00 -29.10
CA LEU A 124 2.62 21.45 -30.19
C LEU A 124 1.94 22.63 -30.90
N GLN A 125 2.33 22.90 -32.15
CA GLN A 125 2.00 24.13 -32.86
C GLN A 125 0.89 23.92 -33.88
N SER A 126 -0.04 24.87 -33.94
CA SER A 126 -1.08 24.95 -34.98
C SER A 126 -1.40 26.37 -35.37
N ARG A 127 -1.87 26.56 -36.60
CA ARG A 127 -2.63 27.73 -37.02
C ARG A 127 -4.00 27.72 -36.36
N VAL A 128 -4.51 28.91 -36.10
CA VAL A 128 -5.89 29.15 -35.65
C VAL A 128 -6.71 29.58 -36.87
N ARG A 129 -7.71 28.78 -37.25
CA ARG A 129 -8.62 29.10 -38.34
C ARG A 129 -10.03 28.72 -37.93
N ASP A 130 -10.97 29.66 -38.03
CA ASP A 130 -12.39 29.41 -37.74
C ASP A 130 -12.65 28.76 -36.36
N ASN A 131 -11.88 29.16 -35.34
CA ASN A 131 -11.88 28.59 -33.97
C ASN A 131 -11.40 27.13 -33.88
N GLU A 132 -10.61 26.67 -34.85
CA GLU A 132 -10.01 25.33 -34.88
C GLU A 132 -8.48 25.40 -34.92
N LEU A 133 -7.84 24.38 -34.37
CA LEU A 133 -6.39 24.12 -34.41
C LEU A 133 -6.08 23.10 -35.52
N VAL A 134 -6.22 23.57 -36.76
CA VAL A 134 -6.24 22.76 -37.99
C VAL A 134 -4.99 21.93 -38.28
N ASP A 135 -3.86 22.19 -37.62
CA ASP A 135 -2.61 21.44 -37.84
C ASP A 135 -2.35 20.39 -36.77
N ILE A 136 -3.17 20.34 -35.72
CA ILE A 136 -3.13 19.29 -34.69
C ILE A 136 -4.09 18.15 -35.03
N GLU A 137 -5.17 18.44 -35.76
CA GLU A 137 -6.11 17.42 -36.22
C GLU A 137 -5.40 16.38 -37.09
N ASP A 138 -5.82 15.12 -36.95
CA ASP A 138 -5.25 13.92 -37.58
C ASP A 138 -3.85 13.50 -37.10
N GLU A 139 -3.23 14.27 -36.21
CA GLU A 139 -1.96 13.92 -35.62
C GLU A 139 -2.09 12.89 -34.50
N ASN A 140 -1.04 12.09 -34.32
CA ASN A 140 -1.03 10.97 -33.39
C ASN A 140 -0.08 11.22 -32.21
N ILE A 141 -0.52 10.83 -31.02
CA ILE A 141 0.31 10.79 -29.81
C ILE A 141 0.12 9.46 -29.09
N ARG A 142 1.14 9.01 -28.35
CA ARG A 142 1.03 7.87 -27.44
C ARG A 142 0.70 8.39 -26.04
N MET A 143 -0.29 7.78 -25.40
CA MET A 143 -0.69 8.03 -24.03
C MET A 143 -0.92 6.69 -23.32
N LEU A 144 -0.19 6.43 -22.22
CA LEU A 144 -0.41 5.25 -21.36
C LEU A 144 -0.45 3.91 -22.15
N ASP A 145 0.52 3.73 -23.06
CA ASP A 145 0.63 2.60 -23.99
C ASP A 145 -0.48 2.47 -25.06
N ALA A 146 -1.34 3.47 -25.22
CA ALA A 146 -2.32 3.55 -26.31
C ALA A 146 -1.95 4.67 -27.29
N ILE A 147 -2.19 4.48 -28.57
CA ILE A 147 -2.05 5.53 -29.58
C ILE A 147 -3.39 6.24 -29.72
N PHE A 148 -3.36 7.56 -29.64
CA PHE A 148 -4.50 8.46 -29.77
C PHE A 148 -4.30 9.37 -30.98
N SER A 149 -5.34 9.49 -31.80
CA SER A 149 -5.42 10.49 -32.87
C SER A 149 -6.26 11.68 -32.39
N PHE A 150 -5.79 12.91 -32.63
CA PHE A 150 -6.61 14.11 -32.47
C PHE A 150 -7.67 14.14 -33.58
N VAL A 151 -8.93 13.92 -33.24
CA VAL A 151 -10.02 13.97 -34.21
C VAL A 151 -10.60 15.37 -34.32
N ARG A 152 -10.49 16.18 -33.26
CA ARG A 152 -10.97 17.56 -33.24
C ARG A 152 -10.16 18.38 -32.26
N ALA A 153 -9.80 19.60 -32.64
CA ALA A 153 -9.11 20.53 -31.75
C ALA A 153 -9.70 21.94 -31.91
N GLU A 154 -10.46 22.38 -30.93
CA GLU A 154 -11.12 23.69 -30.94
C GLU A 154 -10.42 24.69 -30.02
N ILE A 155 -10.50 25.96 -30.38
CA ILE A 155 -10.00 27.08 -29.58
C ILE A 155 -10.96 28.26 -29.63
N ASP A 156 -11.29 28.83 -28.48
CA ASP A 156 -12.01 30.09 -28.36
C ASP A 156 -11.04 31.16 -27.84
N THR A 157 -10.49 31.98 -28.74
CA THR A 157 -9.53 33.03 -28.36
C THR A 157 -10.16 34.21 -27.63
N THR A 158 -11.50 34.27 -27.53
CA THR A 158 -12.20 35.32 -26.78
C THR A 158 -12.39 34.91 -25.32
N ARG A 159 -12.66 33.63 -25.10
CA ARG A 159 -12.82 33.04 -23.76
C ARG A 159 -11.54 32.37 -23.24
N ASN A 160 -10.48 32.31 -24.04
CA ASN A 160 -9.26 31.53 -23.79
C ASN A 160 -9.53 30.04 -23.55
N GLU A 161 -10.57 29.47 -24.16
CA GLU A 161 -10.88 28.05 -24.00
C GLU A 161 -10.17 27.22 -25.07
N VAL A 162 -9.77 26.01 -24.73
CA VAL A 162 -9.26 25.02 -25.69
C VAL A 162 -9.89 23.66 -25.40
N GLU A 163 -10.28 22.96 -26.45
CA GLU A 163 -10.88 21.63 -26.37
C GLU A 163 -10.19 20.67 -27.34
N LEU A 164 -9.77 19.52 -26.82
CA LEU A 164 -9.12 18.46 -27.57
C LEU A 164 -9.97 17.20 -27.47
N ILE A 165 -10.38 16.65 -28.60
CA ILE A 165 -11.04 15.35 -28.69
C ILE A 165 -10.09 14.38 -29.36
N MET A 166 -9.80 13.30 -28.65
CA MET A 166 -8.89 12.24 -29.09
C MET A 166 -9.62 10.90 -29.09
N VAL A 167 -9.32 10.08 -30.09
CA VAL A 167 -9.79 8.69 -30.16
C VAL A 167 -8.56 7.82 -30.28
N GLY A 168 -8.37 6.91 -29.32
CA GLY A 168 -7.22 6.03 -29.26
C GLY A 168 -7.58 4.56 -29.21
N GLY A 169 -6.60 3.71 -29.47
CA GLY A 169 -6.70 2.25 -29.45
C GLY A 169 -5.42 1.59 -29.97
N LYS A 170 -5.31 0.26 -29.86
CA LYS A 170 -4.08 -0.47 -30.22
C LYS A 170 -3.81 -0.61 -31.73
N LYS A 171 -4.58 0.07 -32.60
CA LYS A 171 -4.42 0.02 -34.06
C LYS A 171 -4.59 1.40 -34.70
N ASP A 172 -3.56 1.77 -35.45
CA ASP A 172 -3.23 3.12 -35.94
C ASP A 172 -4.01 3.53 -37.20
N GLN A 173 -5.33 3.56 -37.14
CA GLN A 173 -6.23 3.95 -38.25
C GLN A 173 -6.59 2.81 -39.23
N LEU A 174 -7.78 2.93 -39.82
CA LEU A 174 -8.34 1.98 -40.78
C LEU A 174 -8.86 2.73 -42.00
N MET A 175 -8.15 2.61 -43.12
CA MET A 175 -8.61 3.11 -44.41
C MET A 175 -9.66 2.16 -44.99
N MET A 176 -10.81 2.69 -45.41
CA MET A 176 -11.90 1.92 -45.98
C MET A 176 -12.54 2.62 -47.17
N GLN A 177 -12.93 1.86 -48.19
CA GLN A 177 -13.68 2.36 -49.35
C GLN A 177 -15.18 2.33 -49.10
N GLU A 178 -15.94 3.14 -49.85
CA GLU A 178 -17.39 3.01 -49.89
C GLU A 178 -17.83 1.57 -50.27
N GLY A 179 -18.75 1.01 -49.50
CA GLY A 179 -19.23 -0.36 -49.61
C GLY A 179 -18.30 -1.42 -49.01
N GLU A 180 -17.11 -1.04 -48.54
CA GLU A 180 -16.18 -1.97 -47.91
C GLU A 180 -16.67 -2.40 -46.51
N THR A 181 -16.47 -3.67 -46.18
CA THR A 181 -16.72 -4.22 -44.85
C THR A 181 -15.45 -4.88 -44.34
N LYS A 182 -15.00 -4.47 -43.15
CA LYS A 182 -13.88 -5.07 -42.45
C LYS A 182 -14.33 -5.67 -41.14
N VAL A 183 -13.73 -6.79 -40.80
CA VAL A 183 -13.89 -7.44 -39.50
C VAL A 183 -12.63 -7.20 -38.70
N LEU A 184 -12.76 -6.43 -37.63
CA LEU A 184 -11.71 -6.26 -36.64
C LEU A 184 -11.95 -7.28 -35.52
N THR A 185 -10.89 -7.96 -35.12
CA THR A 185 -10.90 -8.84 -33.94
C THR A 185 -9.87 -8.29 -32.98
N PHE A 186 -10.31 -7.92 -31.78
CA PHE A 186 -9.46 -7.47 -30.70
C PHE A 186 -9.89 -8.19 -29.43
N GLU A 187 -8.96 -8.89 -28.79
CA GLU A 187 -9.18 -9.60 -27.51
C GLU A 187 -10.41 -10.51 -27.49
N GLY A 188 -10.62 -11.25 -28.59
CA GLY A 188 -11.76 -12.16 -28.75
C GLY A 188 -13.09 -11.47 -29.05
N LYS A 189 -13.19 -10.14 -28.89
CA LYS A 189 -14.32 -9.35 -29.35
C LYS A 189 -14.17 -9.07 -30.85
N ARG A 190 -15.20 -9.46 -31.60
CA ARG A 190 -15.28 -9.26 -33.04
C ARG A 190 -16.19 -8.08 -33.33
N THR A 191 -15.66 -7.09 -34.04
CA THR A 191 -16.44 -5.95 -34.54
C THR A 191 -16.42 -5.92 -36.05
N VAL A 192 -17.60 -5.84 -36.63
CA VAL A 192 -17.81 -5.70 -38.07
C VAL A 192 -18.08 -4.24 -38.36
N ILE A 193 -17.24 -3.61 -39.16
CA ILE A 193 -17.36 -2.22 -39.59
C ILE A 193 -17.64 -2.24 -41.09
N SER A 194 -18.67 -1.53 -41.54
CA SER A 194 -18.98 -1.32 -42.95
C SER A 194 -19.11 0.17 -43.24
N VAL A 195 -18.50 0.64 -44.32
CA VAL A 195 -18.75 1.99 -44.85
C VAL A 195 -19.92 1.89 -45.82
N LEU A 196 -21.09 2.39 -45.42
CA LEU A 196 -22.30 2.25 -46.23
C LEU A 196 -22.36 3.25 -47.37
N TYR A 197 -21.92 4.49 -47.10
CA TYR A 197 -22.09 5.61 -48.01
C TYR A 197 -21.05 6.68 -47.72
N ILE A 198 -20.48 7.28 -48.78
CA ILE A 198 -19.69 8.51 -48.73
C ILE A 198 -20.34 9.50 -49.70
N SER A 199 -20.58 10.74 -49.25
CA SER A 199 -21.31 11.73 -50.05
C SER A 199 -20.41 12.73 -50.77
N ASP A 200 -20.55 12.85 -52.09
CA ASP A 200 -19.88 13.85 -52.94
C ASP A 200 -20.59 15.22 -53.00
N GLY A 201 -21.34 15.58 -51.97
CA GLY A 201 -22.12 16.83 -51.97
C GLY A 201 -21.23 18.08 -52.03
N ALA A 202 -21.74 19.19 -52.59
CA ALA A 202 -21.05 20.49 -52.70
C ALA A 202 -20.71 21.19 -51.35
N GLY A 203 -20.63 20.44 -50.25
CA GLY A 203 -20.26 20.86 -48.90
C GLY A 203 -19.21 19.92 -48.30
N LYS A 204 -19.18 19.79 -46.96
CA LYS A 204 -18.29 18.81 -46.29
C LYS A 204 -18.77 17.38 -46.60
N PRO A 205 -17.91 16.48 -47.09
CA PRO A 205 -18.31 15.11 -47.40
C PRO A 205 -18.72 14.37 -46.12
N ARG A 206 -19.72 13.49 -46.22
CA ARG A 206 -20.32 12.77 -45.10
C ARG A 206 -20.22 11.28 -45.27
N VAL A 207 -20.00 10.57 -44.17
CA VAL A 207 -19.86 9.12 -44.11
C VAL A 207 -20.96 8.52 -43.23
N ILE A 208 -21.56 7.41 -43.68
CA ILE A 208 -22.42 6.58 -42.83
C ILE A 208 -21.72 5.24 -42.59
N LEU A 209 -21.49 4.92 -41.32
CA LEU A 209 -20.89 3.66 -40.89
C LEU A 209 -21.96 2.71 -40.36
N ARG A 210 -21.76 1.41 -40.55
CA ARG A 210 -22.48 0.36 -39.83
C ARG A 210 -21.49 -0.42 -38.98
N VAL A 211 -21.70 -0.42 -37.67
CA VAL A 211 -20.86 -1.15 -36.72
C VAL A 211 -21.72 -2.18 -35.99
N ASN A 212 -21.37 -3.45 -36.12
CA ASN A 212 -22.10 -4.57 -35.53
C ASN A 212 -23.63 -4.52 -35.80
N GLY A 213 -24.00 -4.06 -37.00
CA GLY A 213 -25.39 -3.96 -37.44
C GLY A 213 -26.12 -2.66 -37.07
N VAL A 214 -25.45 -1.73 -36.37
CA VAL A 214 -26.00 -0.42 -36.00
C VAL A 214 -25.44 0.66 -36.91
N ASP A 215 -26.33 1.45 -37.52
CA ASP A 215 -25.95 2.56 -38.40
C ASP A 215 -25.64 3.82 -37.59
N SER A 216 -24.59 4.53 -37.98
CA SER A 216 -24.30 5.87 -37.47
C SER A 216 -25.27 6.90 -38.07
N LYS A 217 -25.32 8.07 -37.44
CA LYS A 217 -25.78 9.28 -38.15
C LYS A 217 -24.76 9.62 -39.27
N PRO A 218 -25.10 10.48 -40.24
CA PRO A 218 -24.09 11.04 -41.14
C PRO A 218 -22.99 11.74 -40.33
N LEU A 219 -21.73 11.37 -40.60
CA LEU A 219 -20.53 11.87 -39.91
C LEU A 219 -19.67 12.67 -40.89
N GLU A 220 -19.15 13.81 -40.46
CA GLU A 220 -18.16 14.61 -41.18
C GLU A 220 -16.74 14.32 -40.67
N GLN A 221 -15.72 14.82 -41.36
CA GLN A 221 -14.35 14.84 -40.81
C GLN A 221 -14.34 15.47 -39.42
N GLY A 222 -13.67 14.80 -38.49
CA GLY A 222 -13.58 15.16 -37.07
C GLY A 222 -14.74 14.70 -36.18
N ASP A 223 -15.81 14.12 -36.76
CA ASP A 223 -16.87 13.53 -35.97
C ASP A 223 -16.45 12.19 -35.34
N VAL A 224 -17.01 11.90 -34.16
CA VAL A 224 -16.87 10.60 -33.49
C VAL A 224 -18.24 9.96 -33.35
N ALA A 225 -18.37 8.74 -33.87
CA ALA A 225 -19.52 7.88 -33.65
C ALA A 225 -19.29 6.96 -32.45
N SER A 226 -20.29 6.92 -31.57
CA SER A 226 -20.37 5.99 -30.44
C SER A 226 -21.43 4.93 -30.73
N PHE A 227 -21.12 3.67 -30.48
CA PHE A 227 -22.02 2.54 -30.71
C PHE A 227 -22.44 1.87 -29.40
N PRO A 228 -23.61 1.19 -29.34
CA PRO A 228 -24.13 0.58 -28.11
C PRO A 228 -23.24 -0.49 -27.48
N ASP A 229 -22.32 -1.07 -28.26
CA ASP A 229 -21.36 -2.07 -27.78
C ASP A 229 -20.08 -1.45 -27.20
N GLY A 230 -20.04 -0.12 -27.03
CA GLY A 230 -18.90 0.64 -26.53
C GLY A 230 -17.83 0.94 -27.59
N THR A 231 -18.06 0.62 -28.87
CA THR A 231 -17.11 0.96 -29.93
C THR A 231 -17.17 2.47 -30.21
N PHE A 232 -16.00 3.09 -30.36
CA PHE A 232 -15.85 4.47 -30.84
C PHE A 232 -15.09 4.48 -32.15
N ILE A 233 -15.61 5.23 -33.13
CA ILE A 233 -14.95 5.45 -34.42
C ILE A 233 -14.97 6.95 -34.72
N GLY A 234 -13.79 7.54 -34.80
CA GLY A 234 -13.56 8.87 -35.34
C GLY A 234 -13.39 8.85 -36.85
N ILE A 235 -13.83 9.91 -37.51
CA ILE A 235 -13.54 10.16 -38.93
C ILE A 235 -12.32 11.07 -39.01
N ALA A 236 -11.15 10.51 -39.34
CA ALA A 236 -9.94 11.29 -39.50
C ALA A 236 -9.95 12.04 -40.85
N GLU A 237 -10.25 11.35 -41.94
CA GLU A 237 -10.21 11.96 -43.26
C GLU A 237 -11.30 11.37 -44.16
N VAL A 238 -11.85 12.18 -45.05
CA VAL A 238 -12.79 11.74 -46.09
C VAL A 238 -12.28 12.24 -47.43
N MET A 239 -11.99 11.31 -48.33
CA MET A 239 -11.50 11.57 -49.68
C MET A 239 -12.57 11.15 -50.69
N THR A 240 -13.13 12.11 -51.40
CA THR A 240 -14.11 11.90 -52.49
C THR A 240 -13.43 11.94 -53.84
N ALA A 241 -13.77 11.02 -54.75
CA ALA A 241 -13.27 11.02 -56.12
C ALA A 241 -14.16 11.87 -57.04
N GLU A 242 -13.59 12.53 -58.05
CA GLU A 242 -14.39 13.30 -59.00
C GLU A 242 -15.12 12.40 -60.02
N ALA A 243 -16.28 12.88 -60.49
CA ALA A 243 -17.11 12.17 -61.45
C ALA A 243 -16.33 11.84 -62.74
N GLY A 244 -16.01 10.55 -62.93
CA GLY A 244 -15.26 10.03 -64.08
C GLY A 244 -13.92 9.40 -63.75
N GLU A 245 -13.48 9.45 -62.48
CA GLU A 245 -12.31 8.71 -62.00
C GLU A 245 -12.67 7.25 -61.64
N GLU A 246 -11.77 6.29 -61.91
CA GLU A 246 -11.94 4.89 -61.52
C GLU A 246 -11.67 4.64 -60.02
N VAL A 247 -11.39 5.70 -59.26
CA VAL A 247 -11.08 5.64 -57.83
C VAL A 247 -12.39 5.74 -57.04
N ARG A 248 -12.57 4.87 -56.04
CA ARG A 248 -13.73 4.92 -55.14
C ARG A 248 -13.45 5.87 -53.98
N ASP A 249 -14.51 6.48 -53.45
CA ASP A 249 -14.43 7.29 -52.24
C ASP A 249 -13.86 6.49 -51.07
N LEU A 250 -13.08 7.17 -50.26
CA LEU A 250 -12.29 6.62 -49.16
C LEU A 250 -12.56 7.38 -47.89
N VAL A 251 -12.55 6.67 -46.77
CA VAL A 251 -12.56 7.23 -45.43
C VAL A 251 -11.43 6.64 -44.61
N VAL A 252 -10.74 7.49 -43.84
CA VAL A 252 -9.77 7.08 -42.83
C VAL A 252 -10.47 7.12 -41.48
N LEU A 253 -10.58 5.96 -40.85
CA LEU A 253 -11.21 5.81 -39.54
C LEU A 253 -10.14 5.78 -38.45
N SER A 254 -10.34 6.54 -37.38
CA SER A 254 -9.52 6.50 -36.16
C SER A 254 -10.29 5.81 -35.04
N GLY A 255 -9.61 4.99 -34.23
CA GLY A 255 -10.26 4.18 -33.19
C GLY A 255 -10.64 2.76 -33.61
N GLY A 256 -11.05 1.93 -32.64
CA GLY A 256 -11.31 0.51 -32.84
C GLY A 256 -12.08 -0.17 -31.70
N VAL A 257 -12.17 -1.51 -31.76
CA VAL A 257 -13.00 -2.43 -30.94
C VAL A 257 -12.77 -2.35 -29.42
N ALA A 258 -11.72 -1.68 -28.99
CA ALA A 258 -11.37 -1.40 -27.60
C ALA A 258 -10.76 0.01 -27.46
N GLY A 259 -11.22 0.94 -28.28
CA GLY A 259 -10.69 2.30 -28.27
C GLY A 259 -11.20 3.12 -27.09
N SER A 260 -10.37 4.02 -26.59
CA SER A 260 -10.78 5.07 -25.65
C SER A 260 -11.07 6.35 -26.42
N LYS A 261 -12.22 6.97 -26.19
CA LYS A 261 -12.46 8.37 -26.56
C LYS A 261 -12.13 9.23 -25.33
N VAL A 262 -11.30 10.24 -25.49
CA VAL A 262 -10.98 11.19 -24.43
C VAL A 262 -11.22 12.60 -24.96
N ARG A 263 -12.01 13.39 -24.23
CA ARG A 263 -12.21 14.82 -24.48
C ARG A 263 -11.71 15.59 -23.30
N PHE A 264 -10.80 16.52 -23.56
CA PHE A 264 -10.21 17.43 -22.59
C PHE A 264 -10.62 18.85 -22.95
N ARG A 265 -11.23 19.57 -22.02
CA ARG A 265 -11.60 20.97 -22.20
C ARG A 265 -11.02 21.81 -21.07
N ASP A 266 -10.13 22.73 -21.42
CA ASP A 266 -9.65 23.77 -20.51
C ASP A 266 -10.47 25.05 -20.73
N THR A 267 -10.84 25.70 -19.62
CA THR A 267 -11.60 26.94 -19.61
C THR A 267 -10.73 28.19 -19.69
N ASP A 268 -9.43 28.10 -19.42
CA ASP A 268 -8.48 29.20 -19.63
C ASP A 268 -7.05 28.67 -19.87
N PHE A 269 -6.66 28.50 -21.13
CA PHE A 269 -5.32 28.01 -21.48
C PHE A 269 -4.17 28.96 -21.09
N THR A 270 -4.46 30.16 -20.59
CA THR A 270 -3.46 31.17 -20.23
C THR A 270 -3.05 31.12 -18.75
N ASP A 271 -3.78 30.38 -17.93
CA ASP A 271 -3.51 30.26 -16.50
C ASP A 271 -2.84 28.92 -16.15
N THR A 272 -2.69 28.65 -14.86
CA THR A 272 -2.17 27.37 -14.35
C THR A 272 -3.17 26.73 -13.39
N THR A 273 -4.46 26.87 -13.67
CA THR A 273 -5.58 26.35 -12.87
C THR A 273 -6.17 25.13 -13.56
N PHE A 274 -6.54 24.11 -12.80
CA PHE A 274 -7.25 22.96 -13.37
C PHE A 274 -8.74 23.27 -13.60
N ALA A 275 -9.25 22.88 -14.76
CA ALA A 275 -10.68 22.86 -15.05
C ALA A 275 -11.30 21.54 -14.56
N THR A 276 -12.18 21.62 -13.57
CA THR A 276 -12.86 20.46 -12.96
C THR A 276 -14.13 20.05 -13.73
N GLY A 277 -14.38 18.74 -13.85
CA GLY A 277 -15.57 18.19 -14.52
C GLY A 277 -15.62 18.50 -16.02
N LYS A 278 -14.45 18.75 -16.63
CA LYS A 278 -14.29 19.09 -18.06
C LYS A 278 -13.60 17.98 -18.86
N VAL A 279 -13.63 16.77 -18.33
CA VAL A 279 -13.13 15.58 -18.99
C VAL A 279 -14.29 14.65 -19.31
N GLU A 280 -14.32 14.14 -20.52
CA GLU A 280 -15.24 13.06 -20.92
C GLU A 280 -14.40 11.88 -21.43
N VAL A 281 -14.65 10.70 -20.87
CA VAL A 281 -14.02 9.45 -21.30
C VAL A 281 -15.11 8.50 -21.77
N ASN A 282 -14.99 7.99 -22.99
CA ASN A 282 -15.94 7.03 -23.59
C ASN A 282 -17.40 7.51 -23.56
N GLY A 283 -17.62 8.82 -23.78
CA GLY A 283 -18.96 9.39 -23.80
C GLY A 283 -19.54 9.70 -22.42
N LYS A 284 -18.82 9.40 -21.34
CA LYS A 284 -19.20 9.69 -19.96
C LYS A 284 -18.40 10.87 -19.44
N ASN A 285 -19.08 11.88 -18.90
CA ASN A 285 -18.41 12.95 -18.16
C ASN A 285 -17.77 12.35 -16.92
N ILE A 286 -16.52 12.71 -16.65
CA ILE A 286 -15.83 12.32 -15.43
C ILE A 286 -15.85 13.54 -14.52
N GLU A 287 -16.72 13.51 -13.52
CA GLU A 287 -16.96 14.64 -12.60
C GLU A 287 -15.73 14.87 -11.71
N ASP A 288 -15.10 13.78 -11.28
CA ASP A 288 -13.91 13.75 -10.42
C ASP A 288 -12.60 13.94 -11.21
N ALA A 289 -12.68 14.48 -12.43
CA ALA A 289 -11.51 14.72 -13.27
C ALA A 289 -11.21 16.20 -13.44
N GLN A 290 -9.91 16.48 -13.48
CA GLN A 290 -9.35 17.81 -13.65
C GLN A 290 -8.41 17.82 -14.85
N VAL A 291 -8.46 18.89 -15.65
CA VAL A 291 -7.56 19.05 -16.80
C VAL A 291 -6.98 20.46 -16.87
N MET A 292 -5.73 20.56 -17.31
CA MET A 292 -5.05 21.83 -17.56
C MET A 292 -4.25 21.71 -18.86
N ILE A 293 -4.44 22.64 -19.78
CA ILE A 293 -3.80 22.73 -21.09
C ILE A 293 -3.08 24.08 -21.15
N LEU A 294 -1.77 24.06 -20.90
CA LEU A 294 -0.96 25.27 -20.95
C LEU A 294 -0.68 25.66 -22.40
N GLY A 295 -1.30 26.75 -22.84
CA GLY A 295 -1.27 27.21 -24.22
C GLY A 295 -0.80 28.66 -24.37
N GLN A 296 -0.40 29.03 -25.58
CA GLN A 296 -0.08 30.43 -25.90
C GLN A 296 -0.44 30.77 -27.35
N LEU A 297 -1.14 31.88 -27.53
CA LEU A 297 -1.33 32.52 -28.83
C LEU A 297 -0.07 33.31 -29.22
N TYR A 298 0.33 33.19 -30.48
CA TYR A 298 1.44 33.94 -31.05
C TYR A 298 1.14 34.31 -32.51
N ASP A 299 2.05 35.08 -33.12
CA ASP A 299 1.90 35.57 -34.50
C ASP A 299 0.55 36.30 -34.71
N ASN A 300 0.31 37.33 -33.87
CA ASN A 300 -0.94 38.11 -33.86
C ASN A 300 -2.22 37.26 -33.73
N ASN A 301 -2.19 36.26 -32.84
CA ASN A 301 -3.28 35.31 -32.57
C ASN A 301 -3.65 34.42 -33.77
N GLN A 302 -2.80 34.33 -34.79
CA GLN A 302 -3.01 33.44 -35.93
C GLN A 302 -2.45 32.03 -35.69
N LYS A 303 -1.64 31.86 -34.64
CA LYS A 303 -1.06 30.57 -34.25
C LYS A 303 -1.18 30.34 -32.76
N PHE A 304 -1.22 29.06 -32.40
CA PHE A 304 -1.32 28.59 -31.04
C PHE A 304 -0.28 27.50 -30.79
N ARG A 305 0.29 27.47 -29.58
CA ARG A 305 1.21 26.42 -29.13
C ARG A 305 0.73 25.83 -27.80
N ILE A 306 0.63 24.51 -27.72
CA ILE A 306 0.37 23.79 -26.47
C ILE A 306 1.71 23.35 -25.89
N SER A 307 2.02 23.77 -24.67
CA SER A 307 3.26 23.42 -23.97
C SER A 307 3.10 22.15 -23.13
N SER A 308 1.94 21.94 -22.52
CA SER A 308 1.65 20.70 -21.78
C SER A 308 0.15 20.45 -21.65
N ILE A 309 -0.21 19.18 -21.49
CA ILE A 309 -1.54 18.72 -21.09
C ILE A 309 -1.37 17.95 -19.79
N LYS A 310 -2.10 18.36 -18.74
CA LYS A 310 -2.11 17.72 -17.43
C LYS A 310 -3.52 17.23 -17.12
N TYR A 311 -3.60 16.02 -16.58
CA TYR A 311 -4.83 15.37 -16.18
C TYR A 311 -4.69 14.87 -14.74
N ARG A 312 -5.68 15.12 -13.88
CA ARG A 312 -5.79 14.50 -12.56
C ARG A 312 -7.11 13.78 -12.44
N LEU A 313 -7.06 12.63 -11.77
CA LEU A 313 -8.23 11.92 -11.27
C LEU A 313 -8.27 12.13 -9.75
N LEU A 314 -9.38 12.62 -9.24
CA LEU A 314 -9.64 12.75 -7.81
C LEU A 314 -10.24 11.45 -7.26
N SER A 315 -10.02 11.19 -5.97
CA SER A 315 -10.58 10.04 -5.28
C SER A 315 -12.05 10.23 -4.96
N HIS A 316 -12.87 9.37 -5.53
CA HIS A 316 -14.28 9.23 -5.17
C HIS A 316 -14.64 7.75 -5.20
N ALA A 317 -14.96 7.21 -4.03
CA ALA A 317 -15.30 5.79 -3.93
C ALA A 317 -16.68 5.48 -4.51
N ARG A 318 -16.84 4.27 -5.06
CA ARG A 318 -18.10 3.79 -5.63
C ARG A 318 -19.28 3.80 -4.65
N GLY A 319 -18.99 3.73 -3.35
CA GLY A 319 -19.98 3.83 -2.26
C GLY A 319 -20.15 5.23 -1.67
N GLY A 320 -19.44 6.24 -2.19
CA GLY A 320 -19.22 7.54 -1.55
C GLY A 320 -18.08 7.49 -0.52
N GLY A 321 -17.48 8.65 -0.22
CA GLY A 321 -16.39 8.79 0.75
C GLY A 321 -15.02 8.36 0.21
N ASP A 322 -14.12 8.04 1.14
CA ASP A 322 -12.72 7.73 0.86
C ASP A 322 -12.56 6.38 0.12
N ILE A 323 -11.43 6.22 -0.58
CA ILE A 323 -11.10 5.00 -1.30
C ILE A 323 -10.23 4.10 -0.43
N TYR A 324 -10.69 2.86 -0.21
CA TYR A 324 -9.96 1.80 0.48
C TYR A 324 -9.69 0.63 -0.48
N VAL A 325 -8.43 0.43 -0.88
CA VAL A 325 -8.03 -0.68 -1.78
C VAL A 325 -7.33 -1.78 -0.96
N PRO A 326 -8.00 -2.91 -0.70
CA PRO A 326 -7.44 -4.01 0.07
C PRO A 326 -6.32 -4.74 -0.69
N PRO A 327 -5.51 -5.56 0.00
CA PRO A 327 -4.40 -6.28 -0.62
C PRO A 327 -4.85 -7.16 -1.78
N SER A 328 -4.07 -7.17 -2.86
CA SER A 328 -4.31 -7.91 -4.11
C SER A 328 -5.49 -7.42 -4.96
N HIS A 329 -6.07 -6.26 -4.64
CA HIS A 329 -7.11 -5.61 -5.43
C HIS A 329 -6.60 -4.39 -6.19
N GLY A 330 -7.30 -4.05 -7.28
CA GLY A 330 -6.99 -2.90 -8.14
C GLY A 330 -7.91 -1.72 -7.83
N LEU A 331 -7.35 -0.50 -7.90
CA LEU A 331 -8.04 0.76 -7.64
C LEU A 331 -9.34 0.91 -8.45
N ARG A 332 -9.35 0.50 -9.71
CA ARG A 332 -10.54 0.59 -10.58
C ARG A 332 -11.78 -0.10 -10.01
N GLU A 333 -11.64 -1.12 -9.16
CA GLU A 333 -12.78 -1.81 -8.54
C GLU A 333 -13.53 -0.92 -7.53
N TYR A 334 -12.84 0.09 -6.98
CA TYR A 334 -13.32 0.93 -5.88
C TYR A 334 -13.70 2.35 -6.31
N LEU A 335 -13.38 2.76 -7.54
CA LEU A 335 -13.75 4.07 -8.09
C LEU A 335 -15.24 4.17 -8.45
N PHE A 336 -15.85 5.33 -8.20
CA PHE A 336 -17.19 5.66 -8.71
C PHE A 336 -17.18 5.75 -10.25
N GLU A 337 -16.14 6.36 -10.82
CA GLU A 337 -15.95 6.51 -12.27
C GLU A 337 -14.64 5.86 -12.72
N PRO A 338 -14.58 4.52 -12.84
CA PRO A 338 -13.36 3.82 -13.25
C PRO A 338 -12.89 4.21 -14.65
N GLU A 339 -13.75 4.81 -15.49
CA GLU A 339 -13.38 5.38 -16.78
C GLU A 339 -12.35 6.53 -16.66
N GLY A 340 -12.28 7.21 -15.51
CA GLY A 340 -11.30 8.26 -15.23
C GLY A 340 -9.83 7.79 -15.31
N MET A 341 -9.59 6.48 -15.24
CA MET A 341 -8.25 5.91 -15.47
C MET A 341 -7.82 5.93 -16.95
N LEU A 342 -8.51 6.69 -17.82
CA LEU A 342 -8.25 7.00 -19.25
C LEU A 342 -8.19 5.82 -20.25
N VAL A 343 -7.44 4.77 -19.93
CA VAL A 343 -7.19 3.60 -20.78
C VAL A 343 -7.38 2.29 -20.00
N ASN A 344 -7.99 1.28 -20.62
CA ASN A 344 -8.40 0.04 -19.95
C ASN A 344 -7.23 -0.78 -19.38
N ASN A 345 -6.03 -0.62 -19.92
CA ASN A 345 -4.83 -1.35 -19.51
C ASN A 345 -4.12 -0.72 -18.30
N PHE A 346 -4.46 0.52 -17.91
CA PHE A 346 -3.88 1.19 -16.75
C PHE A 346 -4.57 0.77 -15.44
N GLU A 347 -3.78 0.39 -14.43
CA GLU A 347 -4.23 0.02 -13.08
C GLU A 347 -3.20 0.40 -12.01
N ILE A 348 -3.69 0.70 -10.80
CA ILE A 348 -2.90 0.77 -9.57
C ILE A 348 -3.39 -0.36 -8.66
N ILE A 349 -2.50 -1.25 -8.24
CA ILE A 349 -2.82 -2.46 -7.49
C ILE A 349 -2.17 -2.38 -6.11
N SER A 350 -2.98 -2.58 -5.07
CA SER A 350 -2.49 -2.75 -3.71
C SER A 350 -1.85 -4.13 -3.57
N GLY A 351 -0.58 -4.17 -3.20
CA GLY A 351 0.12 -5.38 -2.76
C GLY A 351 -0.08 -5.69 -1.28
N GLY A 352 -0.74 -4.78 -0.53
CA GLY A 352 -0.89 -4.85 0.92
C GLY A 352 0.36 -4.43 1.69
N LEU A 353 0.23 -4.46 3.02
CA LEU A 353 1.36 -4.34 3.94
C LEU A 353 2.04 -5.70 4.08
N GLU A 354 3.34 -5.76 3.80
CA GLU A 354 4.16 -6.85 4.31
C GLU A 354 4.32 -6.61 5.81
N GLY A 355 3.78 -7.53 6.62
CA GLY A 355 3.85 -7.47 8.08
C GLY A 355 2.56 -7.12 8.81
N GLY A 356 1.54 -6.63 8.10
CA GLY A 356 0.18 -6.60 8.60
C GLY A 356 -0.36 -8.03 8.75
N GLY A 357 -0.90 -8.36 9.93
CA GLY A 357 -1.24 -9.72 10.36
C GLY A 357 -2.31 -10.46 9.56
N THR A 358 -2.68 -9.99 8.36
CA THR A 358 -3.76 -10.56 7.55
C THR A 358 -3.35 -11.06 6.16
N GLY A 359 -2.14 -10.79 5.64
CA GLY A 359 -1.86 -11.08 4.21
C GLY A 359 -0.46 -11.56 3.80
N ALA A 360 0.61 -11.10 4.43
CA ALA A 360 1.97 -11.58 4.14
C ALA A 360 2.86 -11.38 5.37
N ALA A 361 3.20 -12.49 6.04
CA ALA A 361 3.91 -12.50 7.32
C ALA A 361 5.33 -11.91 7.20
N VAL A 362 5.51 -10.64 7.58
CA VAL A 362 6.79 -10.24 8.16
C VAL A 362 6.96 -11.10 9.41
N PRO A 363 8.15 -11.69 9.62
CA PRO A 363 8.43 -12.38 10.87
C PRO A 363 8.17 -11.42 12.02
N SER A 364 7.13 -11.69 12.80
CA SER A 364 6.78 -10.95 14.01
C SER A 364 7.01 -11.85 15.22
N ASN A 365 7.42 -11.22 16.31
CA ASN A 365 7.58 -11.83 17.61
C ASN A 365 6.32 -11.55 18.43
N LEU A 366 5.68 -12.60 18.90
CA LEU A 366 4.50 -12.48 19.74
C LEU A 366 4.91 -12.11 21.17
N ILE A 367 4.44 -10.95 21.62
CA ILE A 367 4.32 -10.61 23.04
C ILE A 367 2.87 -10.87 23.42
N ARG A 368 2.62 -11.66 24.45
CA ARG A 368 1.26 -12.05 24.84
C ARG A 368 1.07 -11.93 26.33
N LEU A 369 0.03 -11.19 26.71
CA LEU A 369 -0.48 -11.16 28.06
C LEU A 369 -1.64 -12.17 28.13
N GLN A 370 -1.34 -13.36 28.63
CA GLN A 370 -2.26 -14.49 28.60
C GLN A 370 -2.97 -14.65 29.95
N PRO A 371 -4.31 -14.60 29.99
CA PRO A 371 -5.04 -14.85 31.21
C PRO A 371 -4.89 -16.30 31.69
N LYS A 372 -4.85 -16.48 33.01
CA LYS A 372 -4.67 -17.76 33.70
C LYS A 372 -5.67 -17.88 34.83
N ALA A 373 -6.90 -18.24 34.47
CA ALA A 373 -8.11 -18.00 35.28
C ALA A 373 -8.41 -16.50 35.38
N ASP A 374 -9.28 -16.10 36.29
CA ASP A 374 -9.82 -14.74 36.33
C ASP A 374 -8.88 -13.78 37.07
N ASP A 375 -7.96 -14.30 37.88
CA ASP A 375 -7.16 -13.56 38.87
C ASP A 375 -5.67 -13.43 38.54
N ARG A 376 -5.23 -13.87 37.34
CA ARG A 376 -3.80 -13.87 36.97
C ARG A 376 -3.56 -13.69 35.48
N TYR A 377 -2.47 -12.99 35.16
CA TYR A 377 -1.86 -13.01 33.83
C TYR A 377 -0.46 -13.61 33.81
N ASN A 378 -0.18 -14.35 32.75
CA ASN A 378 1.18 -14.70 32.35
C ASN A 378 1.65 -13.77 31.22
N LEU A 379 2.89 -13.30 31.29
CA LEU A 379 3.56 -12.63 30.18
C LEU A 379 4.39 -13.65 29.39
N ILE A 380 4.14 -13.72 28.08
CA ILE A 380 4.85 -14.59 27.14
C ILE A 380 5.58 -13.71 26.13
N PHE A 381 6.87 -13.94 25.95
CA PHE A 381 7.68 -13.19 24.98
C PHE A 381 8.90 -14.01 24.55
N THR A 382 9.50 -13.65 23.42
CA THR A 382 10.83 -14.14 23.02
C THR A 382 11.84 -13.00 23.14
N ASN A 383 12.98 -13.23 23.78
CA ASN A 383 14.07 -12.25 23.89
C ASN A 383 14.86 -12.12 22.57
N ILE A 384 15.79 -11.15 22.49
CA ILE A 384 16.62 -10.93 21.30
C ILE A 384 17.51 -12.13 20.91
N ARG A 385 17.70 -13.11 21.81
CA ARG A 385 18.48 -14.33 21.58
C ARG A 385 17.63 -15.52 21.11
N GLY A 386 16.32 -15.32 20.90
CA GLY A 386 15.41 -16.39 20.47
C GLY A 386 14.96 -17.30 21.60
N GLN A 387 15.15 -16.90 22.86
CA GLN A 387 14.67 -17.66 24.02
C GLN A 387 13.26 -17.19 24.38
N THR A 388 12.31 -18.12 24.38
CA THR A 388 10.91 -17.84 24.75
C THR A 388 10.70 -18.06 26.24
N TYR A 389 10.04 -17.10 26.87
CA TYR A 389 9.68 -17.10 28.28
C TYR A 389 8.15 -17.11 28.42
N ASN A 390 7.65 -17.81 29.42
CA ASN A 390 6.24 -17.77 29.85
C ASN A 390 6.25 -17.63 31.37
N ILE A 391 5.99 -16.42 31.86
CA ILE A 391 6.24 -16.04 33.24
C ILE A 391 4.94 -15.60 33.91
N PRO A 392 4.69 -15.96 35.18
CA PRO A 392 3.64 -15.32 35.96
C PRO A 392 3.96 -13.82 36.09
N PHE A 393 3.06 -12.95 35.66
CA PHE A 393 3.31 -11.51 35.63
C PHE A 393 2.56 -10.77 36.74
N VAL A 394 1.22 -10.77 36.72
CA VAL A 394 0.39 -10.08 37.72
C VAL A 394 -0.68 -11.02 38.25
N THR A 395 -1.05 -10.84 39.52
CA THR A 395 -2.04 -11.66 40.23
C THR A 395 -2.86 -10.83 41.21
N THR A 396 -4.09 -11.27 41.51
CA THR A 396 -4.94 -10.77 42.62
C THR A 396 -5.22 -11.83 43.69
N GLU A 397 -4.75 -13.07 43.52
CA GLU A 397 -4.88 -14.20 44.47
C GLU A 397 -4.64 -13.84 45.96
N ASN A 398 -3.76 -12.86 46.27
CA ASN A 398 -3.51 -12.35 47.62
C ASN A 398 -3.44 -10.81 47.68
N GLY A 399 -4.28 -10.15 46.88
CA GLY A 399 -4.15 -8.73 46.54
C GLY A 399 -3.21 -8.51 45.35
N PHE A 400 -3.30 -7.33 44.73
CA PHE A 400 -2.51 -6.99 43.55
C PHE A 400 -1.01 -7.12 43.80
N GLY A 401 -0.34 -7.93 43.00
CA GLY A 401 1.10 -8.12 43.07
C GLY A 401 1.67 -8.74 41.80
N TYR A 402 3.01 -8.74 41.72
CA TYR A 402 3.74 -9.33 40.60
C TYR A 402 4.16 -10.77 40.89
N GLY A 403 3.91 -11.68 39.95
CA GLY A 403 4.11 -13.12 40.11
C GLY A 403 2.79 -13.85 40.41
N TYR A 404 2.81 -14.73 41.41
CA TYR A 404 1.66 -15.52 41.87
C TYR A 404 1.85 -16.01 43.32
N ASP A 405 0.88 -16.74 43.89
CA ASP A 405 0.89 -17.19 45.30
C ASP A 405 2.17 -17.89 45.79
N LYS A 406 2.89 -18.60 44.92
CA LYS A 406 4.09 -19.39 45.28
C LYS A 406 5.42 -18.77 44.84
N GLY A 407 5.41 -17.58 44.25
CA GLY A 407 6.63 -16.89 43.86
C GLY A 407 6.35 -15.51 43.27
N ALA A 408 6.96 -14.49 43.87
CA ALA A 408 6.89 -13.12 43.38
C ALA A 408 7.79 -12.93 42.15
N LEU A 409 7.45 -11.99 41.27
CA LEU A 409 8.29 -11.57 40.15
C LEU A 409 9.00 -10.25 40.51
N HIS A 410 10.33 -10.25 40.43
CA HIS A 410 11.19 -9.11 40.72
C HIS A 410 11.85 -8.58 39.44
N PHE A 411 11.52 -7.35 39.07
CA PHE A 411 12.15 -6.63 37.96
C PHE A 411 12.70 -5.26 38.40
N GLN A 412 12.31 -4.78 39.59
CA GLN A 412 12.95 -3.66 40.27
C GLN A 412 14.00 -4.18 41.24
N GLU A 413 15.19 -3.61 41.20
CA GLU A 413 16.21 -3.85 42.21
C GLU A 413 15.78 -3.30 43.58
N GLY A 414 16.08 -4.05 44.63
CA GLY A 414 16.01 -3.51 45.99
C GLY A 414 17.12 -2.50 46.27
N GLY A 415 17.14 -1.91 47.47
CA GLY A 415 18.20 -0.99 47.90
C GLY A 415 19.57 -1.63 48.16
N GLY A 416 19.82 -2.82 47.63
CA GLY A 416 20.99 -3.66 47.94
C GLY A 416 21.04 -4.16 49.39
N PRO A 417 22.08 -4.92 49.77
CA PRO A 417 22.29 -5.32 51.16
C PRO A 417 22.26 -4.11 52.11
N PRO A 418 21.48 -4.17 53.20
CA PRO A 418 20.93 -5.37 53.84
C PRO A 418 19.51 -5.78 53.38
N ALA A 419 18.95 -5.21 52.32
CA ALA A 419 17.68 -5.66 51.75
C ALA A 419 17.88 -6.89 50.85
N TYR A 420 17.10 -7.95 51.10
CA TYR A 420 17.13 -9.21 50.34
C TYR A 420 15.70 -9.56 49.89
N PRO A 421 15.17 -8.89 48.86
CA PRO A 421 13.75 -8.96 48.51
C PRO A 421 13.36 -10.30 47.85
N ILE A 422 14.30 -11.02 47.25
CA ILE A 422 14.00 -12.22 46.45
C ILE A 422 14.03 -13.45 47.36
N ALA A 423 12.86 -14.03 47.63
CA ALA A 423 12.71 -15.25 48.41
C ALA A 423 12.92 -16.51 47.55
N ARG A 424 13.06 -17.67 48.21
CA ARG A 424 13.13 -18.94 47.49
C ARG A 424 11.84 -19.19 46.70
N ASN A 425 12.00 -19.64 45.46
CA ASN A 425 10.98 -19.83 44.43
C ASN A 425 10.47 -18.56 43.75
N ASP A 426 10.95 -17.37 44.15
CA ASP A 426 10.67 -16.14 43.41
C ASP A 426 11.39 -16.14 42.05
N PHE A 427 10.82 -15.33 41.15
CA PHE A 427 11.30 -15.07 39.81
C PHE A 427 11.96 -13.71 39.77
N PHE A 428 12.99 -13.55 38.95
CA PHE A 428 13.56 -12.23 38.71
C PHE A 428 14.03 -12.10 37.27
N ILE A 429 13.96 -10.87 36.77
CA ILE A 429 14.40 -10.49 35.44
C ILE A 429 15.78 -9.88 35.55
N THR A 430 16.67 -10.32 34.66
CA THR A 430 17.98 -9.69 34.48
C THR A 430 18.10 -9.17 33.07
N THR A 431 18.66 -7.98 32.90
CA THR A 431 18.89 -7.37 31.60
C THR A 431 20.22 -6.66 31.63
N ASN A 432 21.10 -6.94 30.69
CA ASN A 432 22.43 -6.32 30.69
C ASN A 432 22.41 -4.84 30.24
N ARG A 433 21.37 -4.41 29.52
CA ARG A 433 21.16 -3.03 29.01
C ARG A 433 19.68 -2.77 28.78
N ASN A 434 19.17 -1.64 29.28
CA ASN A 434 17.81 -1.17 29.01
C ASN A 434 17.70 -0.43 27.66
N ASP A 435 18.19 -1.04 26.58
CA ASP A 435 18.07 -0.52 25.21
C ASP A 435 17.69 -1.64 24.23
N ASN A 436 17.45 -1.31 22.96
CA ASN A 436 17.04 -2.27 21.92
C ASN A 436 18.10 -3.34 21.55
N SER A 437 19.27 -3.33 22.20
CA SER A 437 20.34 -4.32 22.05
C SER A 437 20.58 -5.17 23.31
N GLY A 438 19.85 -4.89 24.39
CA GLY A 438 19.91 -5.66 25.62
C GLY A 438 19.46 -7.11 25.41
N PHE A 439 19.99 -8.00 26.23
CA PHE A 439 19.50 -9.35 26.35
C PHE A 439 18.92 -9.55 27.74
N THR A 440 17.76 -10.20 27.77
CA THR A 440 17.00 -10.44 28.99
C THR A 440 16.97 -11.93 29.31
N ASN A 441 17.11 -12.26 30.59
CA ASN A 441 16.89 -13.61 31.12
C ASN A 441 15.91 -13.55 32.29
N VAL A 442 14.98 -14.51 32.37
CA VAL A 442 14.10 -14.69 33.53
C VAL A 442 14.50 -15.95 34.28
N LEU A 443 14.80 -15.78 35.56
CA LEU A 443 15.30 -16.85 36.42
C LEU A 443 14.37 -17.07 37.61
N ARG A 444 14.32 -18.31 38.09
CA ARG A 444 13.76 -18.68 39.37
C ARG A 444 14.87 -18.99 40.36
N TYR A 445 14.82 -18.40 41.56
CA TYR A 445 15.74 -18.75 42.64
C TYR A 445 15.33 -20.07 43.31
N THR A 446 16.16 -21.10 43.21
CA THR A 446 15.79 -22.47 43.67
C THR A 446 16.36 -22.83 45.05
N GLY A 447 17.43 -22.16 45.49
CA GLY A 447 17.93 -22.26 46.87
C GLY A 447 19.44 -22.09 47.03
N TYR A 448 19.87 -22.12 48.30
CA TYR A 448 21.25 -22.04 48.75
C TYR A 448 21.70 -23.37 49.37
N ASN A 449 22.89 -23.85 49.01
CA ASN A 449 23.54 -25.00 49.63
C ASN A 449 24.70 -24.53 50.52
N SER A 450 24.52 -24.61 51.84
CA SER A 450 25.51 -24.21 52.84
C SER A 450 26.74 -25.12 52.91
N GLY A 451 26.66 -26.35 52.39
CA GLY A 451 27.80 -27.27 52.34
C GLY A 451 28.79 -26.91 51.23
N SER A 452 28.29 -26.38 50.10
CA SER A 452 29.09 -25.93 48.96
C SER A 452 29.19 -24.42 48.82
N ASN A 453 28.55 -23.67 49.73
CA ASN A 453 28.35 -22.22 49.66
C ASN A 453 27.89 -21.77 48.26
N SER A 454 26.89 -22.45 47.70
CA SER A 454 26.45 -22.18 46.32
C SER A 454 24.97 -21.84 46.23
N LEU A 455 24.65 -20.78 45.48
CA LEU A 455 23.28 -20.48 45.05
C LEU A 455 22.96 -21.25 43.77
N THR A 456 21.69 -21.62 43.62
CA THR A 456 21.15 -22.36 42.48
C THR A 456 19.93 -21.66 41.90
N PHE A 457 19.91 -21.54 40.59
CA PHE A 457 18.89 -20.84 39.81
C PHE A 457 18.42 -21.71 38.64
N GLU A 458 17.23 -21.42 38.13
CA GLU A 458 16.70 -21.99 36.91
C GLU A 458 16.30 -20.87 35.96
N ASP A 459 17.00 -20.74 34.83
CA ASP A 459 16.52 -19.94 33.70
C ASP A 459 15.37 -20.71 33.05
N LEU A 460 14.20 -20.07 32.99
CA LEU A 460 12.97 -20.68 32.50
C LEU A 460 13.04 -21.10 31.02
N SER A 461 14.06 -20.66 30.28
CA SER A 461 14.28 -21.03 28.88
C SER A 461 15.46 -21.98 28.66
N SER A 462 16.52 -21.92 29.50
CA SER A 462 17.82 -22.51 29.19
C SER A 462 18.37 -23.49 30.24
N GLY A 463 17.68 -23.67 31.37
CA GLY A 463 18.02 -24.65 32.40
C GLY A 463 18.72 -24.04 33.62
N SER A 464 19.45 -24.87 34.38
CA SER A 464 19.95 -24.48 35.70
C SER A 464 21.31 -23.79 35.67
N TYR A 465 21.48 -22.81 36.57
CA TYR A 465 22.72 -22.07 36.82
C TYR A 465 23.11 -22.17 38.29
N SER A 466 24.40 -22.04 38.59
CA SER A 466 24.88 -21.92 39.97
C SER A 466 26.04 -20.95 40.09
N THR A 467 26.17 -20.33 41.26
CA THR A 467 27.34 -19.51 41.61
C THR A 467 27.81 -19.84 43.01
N ILE A 468 29.13 -19.76 43.21
CA ILE A 468 29.75 -19.85 44.53
C ILE A 468 29.63 -18.49 45.21
N ILE A 469 29.39 -18.53 46.52
CA ILE A 469 29.28 -17.39 47.42
C ILE A 469 30.50 -17.37 48.34
N ASP A 470 31.07 -16.19 48.56
CA ASP A 470 31.98 -15.95 49.66
C ASP A 470 31.20 -15.97 50.98
N PRO A 471 31.40 -16.97 51.86
CA PRO A 471 30.64 -17.09 53.09
C PRO A 471 30.92 -15.95 54.08
N ALA A 472 32.03 -15.21 53.94
CA ALA A 472 32.35 -14.10 54.82
C ALA A 472 31.51 -12.84 54.51
N THR A 473 31.21 -12.62 53.23
CA THR A 473 30.46 -11.44 52.79
C THR A 473 29.05 -11.75 52.28
N GLY A 474 28.72 -13.03 52.11
CA GLY A 474 27.49 -13.48 51.47
C GLY A 474 27.39 -13.12 49.99
N ARG A 475 28.50 -12.73 49.34
CA ARG A 475 28.51 -12.22 47.94
C ARG A 475 28.96 -13.28 46.95
N GLY A 476 28.34 -13.31 45.78
CA GLY A 476 28.82 -14.04 44.60
C GLY A 476 28.52 -13.30 43.30
N ASN A 477 28.82 -13.97 42.18
CA ASN A 477 28.69 -13.41 40.83
C ASN A 477 27.92 -14.39 39.95
N LEU A 478 26.67 -14.08 39.68
CA LEU A 478 25.84 -14.86 38.77
C LEU A 478 26.21 -14.51 37.33
N VAL A 479 26.72 -15.48 36.56
CA VAL A 479 27.12 -15.26 35.17
C VAL A 479 26.09 -15.87 34.23
N ILE A 480 25.35 -15.02 33.51
CA ILE A 480 24.28 -15.44 32.58
C ILE A 480 24.41 -14.65 31.29
N GLY A 481 24.32 -15.34 30.16
CA GLY A 481 24.43 -14.70 28.84
C GLY A 481 25.76 -14.00 28.57
N GLY A 482 26.80 -14.28 29.38
CA GLY A 482 28.10 -13.60 29.31
C GLY A 482 28.19 -12.31 30.14
N GLN A 483 27.10 -11.87 30.79
CA GLN A 483 27.10 -10.77 31.75
C GLN A 483 27.24 -11.31 33.18
N THR A 484 27.84 -10.51 34.05
CA THR A 484 27.96 -10.80 35.48
C THR A 484 27.00 -9.93 36.27
N TYR A 485 26.20 -10.56 37.13
CA TYR A 485 25.25 -9.93 38.03
C TYR A 485 25.68 -10.21 39.48
N PRO A 486 26.11 -9.19 40.24
CA PRO A 486 26.34 -9.31 41.68
C PRO A 486 25.12 -9.87 42.40
N VAL A 487 25.33 -10.91 43.21
CA VAL A 487 24.28 -11.50 44.04
C VAL A 487 24.76 -11.60 45.48
N TYR A 488 23.87 -11.34 46.42
CA TYR A 488 24.10 -11.45 47.85
C TYR A 488 23.04 -12.36 48.47
N VAL A 489 23.45 -13.24 49.38
CA VAL A 489 22.55 -14.10 50.14
C VAL A 489 22.60 -13.75 51.62
N ASN A 490 21.44 -13.66 52.25
CA ASN A 490 21.37 -13.49 53.70
C ASN A 490 21.56 -14.85 54.40
N THR A 491 22.81 -15.19 54.69
CA THR A 491 23.18 -16.43 55.39
C THR A 491 22.71 -16.48 56.85
N GLY A 492 22.31 -15.33 57.42
CA GLY A 492 21.73 -15.24 58.76
C GLY A 492 20.24 -15.54 58.83
N ASN A 493 19.55 -15.66 57.69
CA ASN A 493 18.13 -15.99 57.61
C ASN A 493 17.95 -17.45 57.14
N PRO A 494 17.14 -18.27 57.82
CA PRO A 494 16.93 -19.69 57.47
C PRO A 494 16.33 -19.92 56.08
N ASP A 495 15.64 -18.93 55.52
CA ASP A 495 15.05 -19.00 54.18
C ASP A 495 16.02 -18.56 53.07
N PHE A 496 17.20 -18.08 53.46
CA PHE A 496 18.29 -17.64 52.58
C PHE A 496 17.83 -16.74 51.41
N PRO A 497 17.09 -15.64 51.68
CA PRO A 497 16.69 -14.72 50.63
C PRO A 497 17.91 -14.01 50.03
N ILE A 498 17.75 -13.52 48.80
CA ILE A 498 18.83 -12.93 48.03
C ILE A 498 18.52 -11.49 47.58
N ALA A 499 19.58 -10.77 47.27
CA ALA A 499 19.55 -9.51 46.54
C ALA A 499 20.39 -9.68 45.28
N VAL A 500 19.88 -9.28 44.13
CA VAL A 500 20.55 -9.37 42.84
C VAL A 500 20.57 -7.97 42.23
N ASP A 501 21.72 -7.54 41.76
CA ASP A 501 21.84 -6.40 40.83
C ASP A 501 21.33 -6.90 39.48
N LEU A 502 20.12 -6.48 39.11
CA LEU A 502 19.34 -7.03 38.00
C LEU A 502 19.82 -6.48 36.66
N THR A 503 20.45 -5.30 36.65
CA THR A 503 21.01 -4.65 35.46
C THR A 503 22.48 -4.98 35.23
N GLY A 504 23.19 -5.41 36.27
CA GLY A 504 24.60 -5.80 36.24
C GLY A 504 25.55 -4.60 36.12
N ASP A 505 25.11 -3.40 36.49
CA ASP A 505 25.87 -2.16 36.41
C ASP A 505 26.57 -1.78 37.74
N ASN A 506 26.39 -2.59 38.78
CA ASN A 506 26.80 -2.38 40.18
C ASN A 506 26.06 -1.24 40.90
N GLY A 507 24.95 -0.78 40.33
CA GLY A 507 23.94 0.07 40.93
C GLY A 507 22.93 -0.71 41.75
N TRP A 508 22.01 0.02 42.37
CA TRP A 508 20.85 -0.53 43.08
C TRP A 508 19.67 0.40 42.89
N GLY A 509 18.49 -0.19 42.73
CA GLY A 509 17.23 0.52 42.63
C GLY A 509 16.80 0.79 41.19
N ASP A 510 17.48 0.22 40.19
CA ASP A 510 17.08 0.31 38.80
C ASP A 510 16.08 -0.80 38.41
N GLU A 511 15.36 -0.58 37.30
CA GLU A 511 14.46 -1.56 36.70
C GLU A 511 15.20 -2.34 35.60
N ALA A 512 15.03 -3.66 35.57
CA ALA A 512 15.46 -4.52 34.47
C ALA A 512 14.32 -4.69 33.46
N ASN A 513 14.36 -3.91 32.38
CA ASN A 513 13.37 -4.02 31.30
C ASN A 513 13.53 -5.30 30.50
N VAL A 514 12.47 -5.77 29.86
CA VAL A 514 12.55 -6.93 28.95
C VAL A 514 12.82 -6.45 27.53
N VAL A 515 13.89 -6.95 26.92
CA VAL A 515 14.21 -6.66 25.51
C VAL A 515 13.80 -7.86 24.66
N VAL A 516 12.78 -7.65 23.83
CA VAL A 516 12.20 -8.69 23.00
C VAL A 516 12.91 -8.83 21.66
N MET A 517 12.69 -9.95 20.97
CA MET A 517 13.10 -10.12 19.59
C MET A 517 12.47 -9.02 18.72
N GLY A 518 13.30 -8.39 17.88
CA GLY A 518 12.95 -7.15 17.16
C GLY A 518 13.48 -5.87 17.83
N GLY A 519 13.89 -5.94 19.10
CA GLY A 519 14.48 -4.81 19.83
C GLY A 519 13.48 -3.95 20.60
N GLY A 520 12.20 -4.32 20.63
CA GLY A 520 11.20 -3.70 21.50
C GLY A 520 11.56 -3.85 22.98
N ILE A 521 11.25 -2.84 23.77
CA ILE A 521 11.55 -2.80 25.21
C ILE A 521 10.22 -2.83 25.96
N ILE A 522 10.02 -3.86 26.79
CA ILE A 522 8.89 -3.91 27.72
C ILE A 522 9.36 -3.37 29.07
N ASP A 523 8.74 -2.28 29.49
CA ASP A 523 8.78 -1.71 30.83
C ASP A 523 7.58 -2.29 31.61
N LEU A 524 7.85 -2.88 32.78
CA LEU A 524 6.86 -3.62 33.57
C LEU A 524 6.32 -2.81 34.75
N GLY A 525 6.63 -1.51 34.82
CA GLY A 525 6.43 -0.61 35.94
C GLY A 525 5.05 -0.65 36.64
N PRO A 526 4.90 0.06 37.77
CA PRO A 526 3.72 -0.04 38.65
C PRO A 526 2.40 0.27 37.93
N GLY A 527 1.56 -0.76 37.74
CA GLY A 527 0.16 -0.65 37.30
C GLY A 527 -0.06 -0.55 35.79
N ALA A 528 0.99 -0.50 34.96
CA ALA A 528 0.87 -0.55 33.51
C ALA A 528 2.13 -1.13 32.87
N MET A 529 1.94 -2.05 31.93
CA MET A 529 3.02 -2.56 31.08
C MET A 529 3.13 -1.67 29.85
N LYS A 530 4.34 -1.31 29.44
CA LYS A 530 4.58 -0.48 28.26
C LYS A 530 5.50 -1.17 27.29
N VAL A 531 5.14 -1.21 26.02
CA VAL A 531 6.02 -1.68 24.94
C VAL A 531 6.53 -0.46 24.18
N LYS A 532 7.84 -0.26 24.22
CA LYS A 532 8.52 0.90 23.66
C LYS A 532 9.31 0.53 22.41
N THR A 533 9.10 1.29 21.34
CA THR A 533 9.93 1.29 20.13
C THR A 533 10.76 2.57 20.11
N LEU A 534 12.09 2.43 20.05
CA LEU A 534 12.98 3.58 20.11
C LEU A 534 12.94 4.42 18.82
N GLU A 535 13.04 5.73 18.95
CA GLU A 535 13.06 6.71 17.85
C GLU A 535 14.05 6.34 16.73
N LYS A 536 15.23 5.84 17.12
CA LYS A 536 16.29 5.40 16.18
C LYS A 536 15.92 4.17 15.33
N MET A 537 14.76 3.56 15.57
CA MET A 537 14.24 2.42 14.81
C MET A 537 13.29 2.85 13.70
N PHE A 538 12.91 4.14 13.64
CA PHE A 538 12.11 4.72 12.57
C PHE A 538 13.00 5.34 11.49
N ASP A 539 12.57 5.29 10.24
CA ASP A 539 13.20 6.08 9.17
C ASP A 539 12.97 7.58 9.36
N GLU A 540 11.82 7.93 9.92
CA GLU A 540 11.42 9.30 10.26
C GLU A 540 11.26 9.45 11.77
N PRO A 541 12.34 9.84 12.46
CA PRO A 541 12.31 9.98 13.91
C PRO A 541 11.40 11.14 14.33
N ALA A 542 10.35 10.82 15.10
CA ALA A 542 9.43 11.78 15.72
C ALA A 542 9.34 11.60 17.24
N GLY A 543 10.35 10.96 17.85
CA GLY A 543 10.34 10.46 19.22
C GLY A 543 10.13 8.95 19.33
N ASP A 544 10.26 8.43 20.54
CA ASP A 544 9.96 7.03 20.84
C ASP A 544 8.45 6.78 20.73
N GLU A 545 8.05 5.64 20.20
CA GLU A 545 6.65 5.17 20.23
C GLU A 545 6.46 4.31 21.49
N GLN A 546 5.31 4.45 22.16
CA GLN A 546 4.98 3.68 23.36
C GLN A 546 3.54 3.18 23.32
N ILE A 547 3.39 1.86 23.44
CA ILE A 547 2.10 1.18 23.56
C ILE A 547 1.89 0.86 25.03
N SER A 548 0.86 1.46 25.64
CA SER A 548 0.54 1.23 27.05
C SER A 548 -0.57 0.18 27.20
N ILE A 549 -0.33 -0.82 28.04
CA ILE A 549 -1.27 -1.87 28.42
C ILE A 549 -1.68 -1.61 29.87
N ILE A 550 -2.98 -1.35 30.08
CA ILE A 550 -3.55 -1.06 31.39
C ILE A 550 -4.01 -2.36 32.02
N ILE A 551 -3.59 -2.64 33.25
CA ILE A 551 -4.04 -3.79 34.01
C ILE A 551 -4.93 -3.28 35.14
N THR A 552 -6.18 -3.74 35.17
CA THR A 552 -7.19 -3.34 36.15
C THR A 552 -7.40 -4.44 37.18
N ASP A 553 -7.32 -4.09 38.47
CA ASP A 553 -7.67 -4.97 39.60
C ASP A 553 -9.14 -4.80 39.98
N GLY A 554 -9.94 -5.84 39.73
CA GLY A 554 -11.35 -5.93 40.12
C GLY A 554 -11.58 -6.51 41.51
N GLY A 555 -10.51 -6.90 42.23
CA GLY A 555 -10.53 -7.58 43.51
C GLY A 555 -10.40 -9.10 43.38
N ASP A 556 -11.40 -9.75 42.78
CA ASP A 556 -11.42 -11.20 42.52
C ASP A 556 -11.10 -11.57 41.06
N TYR A 557 -10.95 -10.58 40.19
CA TYR A 557 -10.50 -10.75 38.82
C TYR A 557 -9.50 -9.65 38.43
N LEU A 558 -8.75 -9.90 37.38
CA LEU A 558 -7.94 -8.93 36.65
C LEU A 558 -8.57 -8.68 35.28
N ASN A 559 -8.39 -7.49 34.72
CA ASN A 559 -8.56 -7.29 33.28
C ASN A 559 -7.35 -6.57 32.69
N ALA A 560 -7.13 -6.72 31.39
CA ALA A 560 -6.09 -6.01 30.68
C ALA A 560 -6.64 -5.41 29.40
N ASP A 561 -6.30 -4.15 29.15
CA ASP A 561 -6.81 -3.40 28.01
C ASP A 561 -5.70 -2.57 27.35
N VAL A 562 -5.89 -2.25 26.07
CA VAL A 562 -5.07 -1.28 25.33
C VAL A 562 -6.01 -0.20 24.83
N PRO A 563 -6.09 0.97 25.49
CA PRO A 563 -6.95 2.05 25.02
C PRO A 563 -6.36 2.72 23.77
N ASP A 564 -7.20 3.49 23.08
CA ASP A 564 -6.76 4.48 22.09
C ASP A 564 -5.67 5.39 22.68
N GLN A 565 -4.61 5.58 21.92
CA GLN A 565 -3.45 6.36 22.30
C GLN A 565 -2.82 7.03 21.08
N ALA A 566 -1.90 7.96 21.29
CA ALA A 566 -1.40 8.85 20.23
C ALA A 566 -0.89 8.15 18.96
N ASP A 567 -0.39 6.91 19.09
CA ASP A 567 0.18 6.13 17.98
C ASP A 567 -0.67 4.91 17.58
N ILE A 568 -1.81 4.64 18.25
CA ILE A 568 -2.68 3.48 18.00
C ILE A 568 -4.14 3.85 18.24
N ASP A 569 -4.96 3.67 17.22
CA ASP A 569 -6.42 3.62 17.33
C ASP A 569 -6.86 2.14 17.34
N MET A 570 -7.66 1.75 18.33
CA MET A 570 -8.20 0.40 18.46
C MET A 570 -9.59 0.32 17.85
N LEU A 571 -9.80 -0.66 16.98
CA LEU A 571 -11.00 -0.81 16.16
C LEU A 571 -11.62 -2.19 16.36
N GLU A 572 -12.95 -2.25 16.44
CA GLU A 572 -13.69 -3.51 16.56
C GLU A 572 -13.57 -4.30 15.24
N ALA A 573 -12.75 -5.36 15.23
CA ALA A 573 -12.50 -6.16 14.03
C ALA A 573 -13.54 -7.26 13.83
N SER A 574 -13.99 -7.89 14.93
CA SER A 574 -15.11 -8.84 14.90
C SER A 574 -15.64 -9.18 16.28
N GLY A 575 -16.75 -8.57 16.71
CA GLY A 575 -17.62 -8.99 17.81
C GLY A 575 -17.04 -9.02 19.23
N SER A 576 -15.89 -9.67 19.43
CA SER A 576 -15.16 -9.85 20.68
C SER A 576 -13.64 -9.68 20.46
N GLU A 577 -13.25 -9.02 19.36
CA GLU A 577 -11.86 -8.77 19.00
C GLU A 577 -11.70 -7.32 18.56
N GLU A 578 -10.83 -6.59 19.25
CA GLU A 578 -10.36 -5.26 18.86
C GLU A 578 -8.92 -5.36 18.32
N GLN A 579 -8.62 -4.55 17.31
CA GLN A 579 -7.29 -4.49 16.70
C GLN A 579 -6.86 -3.05 16.46
N GLY A 580 -5.57 -2.80 16.63
CA GLY A 580 -4.95 -1.52 16.27
C GLY A 580 -3.53 -1.76 15.80
N MET A 581 -2.98 -0.86 14.99
CA MET A 581 -1.60 -0.97 14.51
C MET A 581 -0.83 0.32 14.79
N SER A 582 0.33 0.17 15.40
CA SER A 582 1.22 1.30 15.65
C SER A 582 1.88 1.82 14.38
N ARG A 583 2.42 3.05 14.40
CA ARG A 583 3.23 3.58 13.29
C ARG A 583 4.49 2.76 12.98
N TYR A 584 5.03 2.03 13.97
CA TYR A 584 6.10 1.06 13.75
C TYR A 584 5.60 -0.24 13.10
N GLY A 585 4.29 -0.46 13.02
CA GLY A 585 3.69 -1.69 12.52
C GLY A 585 3.52 -2.76 13.61
N VAL A 586 3.48 -2.38 14.89
CA VAL A 586 3.10 -3.33 15.94
C VAL A 586 1.60 -3.52 15.89
N LEU A 587 1.16 -4.69 15.41
CA LEU A 587 -0.26 -5.06 15.46
C LEU A 587 -0.61 -5.50 16.88
N VAL A 588 -1.59 -4.82 17.47
CA VAL A 588 -2.18 -5.13 18.77
C VAL A 588 -3.53 -5.80 18.53
N LYS A 589 -3.80 -6.85 19.28
CA LYS A 589 -5.12 -7.50 19.35
C LYS A 589 -5.54 -7.64 20.79
N VAL A 590 -6.77 -7.25 21.10
CA VAL A 590 -7.45 -7.51 22.37
C VAL A 590 -8.53 -8.54 22.07
N LEU A 591 -8.41 -9.73 22.65
CA LEU A 591 -9.32 -10.85 22.44
C LEU A 591 -10.18 -11.02 23.70
N GLU A 592 -11.43 -10.59 23.63
CA GLU A 592 -12.39 -10.78 24.71
C GLU A 592 -12.74 -12.25 24.84
N ARG A 593 -12.69 -12.77 26.08
CA ARG A 593 -13.03 -14.18 26.37
C ARG A 593 -14.49 -14.43 26.74
N GLY A 594 -15.27 -13.35 26.84
CA GLY A 594 -16.72 -13.34 27.01
C GLY A 594 -17.18 -13.30 28.47
N GLY A 595 -18.06 -12.35 28.81
CA GLY A 595 -18.53 -12.12 30.19
C GLY A 595 -17.78 -10.98 30.87
N SER A 596 -18.43 -10.22 31.76
CA SER A 596 -17.86 -9.00 32.36
C SER A 596 -16.68 -9.24 33.31
N ASN A 597 -16.37 -10.50 33.63
CA ASN A 597 -15.38 -10.90 34.62
C ASN A 597 -14.31 -11.81 34.02
N ASP A 598 -14.38 -12.13 32.73
CA ASP A 598 -13.41 -12.98 32.07
C ASP A 598 -12.28 -12.08 31.55
N PRO A 599 -11.03 -12.25 32.01
CA PRO A 599 -9.92 -11.40 31.58
C PRO A 599 -9.65 -11.50 30.08
N ASP A 600 -9.44 -10.34 29.46
CA ASP A 600 -9.11 -10.21 28.04
C ASP A 600 -7.68 -10.68 27.75
N GLU A 601 -7.46 -11.24 26.57
CA GLU A 601 -6.12 -11.62 26.15
C GLU A 601 -5.52 -10.60 25.19
N ILE A 602 -4.35 -10.06 25.54
CA ILE A 602 -3.65 -9.09 24.68
C ILE A 602 -2.52 -9.80 23.91
N GLN A 603 -2.49 -9.57 22.60
CA GLN A 603 -1.42 -10.02 21.71
C GLN A 603 -0.81 -8.83 20.99
N LEU A 604 0.51 -8.67 21.06
CA LEU A 604 1.27 -7.71 20.26
C LEU A 604 2.21 -8.47 19.33
N PHE A 605 2.08 -8.22 18.04
CA PHE A 605 2.94 -8.79 17.01
C PHE A 605 4.06 -7.80 16.70
N TYR A 606 5.18 -7.92 17.41
CA TYR A 606 6.30 -7.00 17.30
C TYR A 606 7.23 -7.37 16.14
N PRO A 607 7.55 -6.48 15.19
CA PRO A 607 8.38 -6.85 14.02
C PRO A 607 9.83 -7.29 14.34
N ILE A 608 10.38 -8.31 13.65
CA ILE A 608 11.70 -8.95 13.98
C ILE A 608 12.91 -8.40 13.17
N SER A 609 12.73 -7.72 12.03
CA SER A 609 13.85 -7.41 11.11
C SER A 609 14.84 -6.36 11.64
N GLY A 610 16.09 -6.77 11.90
CA GLY A 610 17.20 -5.88 12.20
C GLY A 610 18.08 -5.57 10.98
N ARG A 611 18.44 -4.27 10.85
CA ARG A 611 19.40 -3.64 9.91
C ARG A 611 18.83 -3.17 8.56
N ARG A 612 18.68 -1.84 8.48
CA ARG A 612 17.77 -1.05 7.61
C ARG A 612 16.33 -1.25 8.05
N ALA A 613 15.53 -0.19 8.08
CA ALA A 613 14.13 -0.21 8.53
C ALA A 613 13.28 -1.13 7.65
N VAL A 614 13.40 -2.43 7.89
CA VAL A 614 12.63 -3.52 7.30
C VAL A 614 11.73 -4.13 8.38
N GLY A 615 11.60 -3.44 9.51
CA GLY A 615 10.72 -3.78 10.62
C GLY A 615 9.39 -3.03 10.60
N GLN A 616 9.25 -1.97 9.80
CA GLN A 616 7.95 -1.33 9.65
C GLN A 616 7.05 -2.18 8.74
N ALA A 617 5.74 -2.14 8.99
CA ALA A 617 4.78 -2.67 8.02
C ALA A 617 5.00 -1.90 6.71
N VAL A 618 5.58 -2.55 5.71
CA VAL A 618 5.95 -1.90 4.45
C VAL A 618 4.96 -2.29 3.37
N GLY A 619 4.32 -1.27 2.83
CA GLY A 619 3.40 -1.34 1.72
C GLY A 619 4.08 -1.67 0.40
N ARG A 620 3.33 -2.36 -0.46
CA ARG A 620 3.69 -2.61 -1.85
C ARG A 620 2.60 -2.09 -2.76
N VAL A 621 2.95 -1.29 -3.76
CA VAL A 621 2.01 -0.82 -4.80
C VAL A 621 2.55 -1.24 -6.15
N ALA A 622 1.72 -1.82 -7.00
CA ALA A 622 2.07 -2.07 -8.39
C ALA A 622 1.31 -1.11 -9.30
N VAL A 623 2.03 -0.43 -10.18
CA VAL A 623 1.45 0.41 -11.24
C VAL A 623 1.69 -0.29 -12.55
N THR A 624 0.63 -0.56 -13.31
CA THR A 624 0.71 -1.37 -14.53
C THR A 624 -0.10 -0.78 -15.67
N LEU A 625 0.43 -0.92 -16.89
CA LEU A 625 -0.20 -0.66 -18.18
C LEU A 625 -0.50 -1.98 -18.90
N GLU A 626 -0.62 -3.09 -18.16
CA GLU A 626 -0.87 -4.46 -18.64
C GLU A 626 -2.06 -5.13 -17.93
N ARG A 627 -3.00 -4.36 -17.37
CA ARG A 627 -4.12 -4.88 -16.56
C ARG A 627 -4.82 -6.08 -17.20
N GLU A 628 -5.09 -6.04 -18.50
CA GLU A 628 -5.75 -7.12 -19.23
C GLU A 628 -4.95 -8.44 -19.21
N ASN A 629 -3.62 -8.37 -19.29
CA ASN A 629 -2.75 -9.55 -19.16
C ASN A 629 -2.80 -10.15 -17.76
N LEU A 630 -2.89 -9.30 -16.73
CA LEU A 630 -3.00 -9.74 -15.34
C LEU A 630 -4.36 -10.38 -15.06
N LEU A 631 -5.45 -9.82 -15.59
CA LEU A 631 -6.79 -10.39 -15.46
C LEU A 631 -6.96 -11.70 -16.23
N ALA A 632 -6.37 -11.84 -17.42
CA ALA A 632 -6.42 -13.08 -18.20
C ALA A 632 -5.62 -14.25 -17.57
N SER A 633 -4.77 -13.95 -16.58
CA SER A 633 -3.98 -14.94 -15.84
C SER A 633 -4.63 -15.44 -14.55
N LYS A 634 -5.72 -14.79 -14.11
CA LYS A 634 -6.60 -15.26 -13.04
C LYS A 634 -7.64 -16.22 -13.63
#